data_AF-A0A937QNP2-F1
#
_entry.id   AF-A0A937QNP2-F1
#
_cell.length_a   1.000
_cell.length_b   1.000
_cell.length_c   1.000
_cell.angle_alpha   90.00
_cell.angle_beta   90.00
_cell.angle_gamma   90.00
#
_symmetry.space_group_name_H-M   'P 1'
#
loop_
_entity.id
_entity.type
_entity.pdbx_description
1 polymer ?
#
loop_
_entity_poly.entity_id
_entity_poly.type
_entity_poly.pdbx_seq_one_letter_code
_entity_poly.pdbx_strand_id
1 'polypeptide(L)'
;MGNIKHKPIAITPNFYQLGTPAFPAFLSLGEVGMIIEGGTGPTFPIITSQIDTLGIDPGRIEYVILTHTHADHIGALPHLKMEWPHIKLLASATGSKILNTRELYNEFLLVDLGIAQLMKAKAEFDEMPPIPEDYRFEVDLIVKGGDTIELGDGITWEIIDTPGHSPCHISLYEKKEGTLALGDATGFYVPEKDVFWPNYFISLKGYCDSIRKLSNLPAKRAALSHNAVIENDVRKFLEKAMKATKNYHTDLLQRLSRGESIESIALERAQFVSNLTDIQPFKVMYDLCKLMIKRSKKNGVELSFSLSREDPPPPGPESAEKQKESEERTQENGSIGLPEKKKGLSLNERLSLVALIDEGMRQGLPEAPVAADLFNDLWDLVNATAKGGRINRLKFKYSQDGFQMFEIKAETGEHLGRLNMLYLKKPIPCYYLVYVEVAAPFRRKGLGNRILKYFADFLISKSAVGILDNIIPPEDPTYDIYLKQSWRPVEKIIGQLMLYKDDNYMIFIPPALEGKDLKQPILKLMYHLKRRRSLIDVRDNETMVKRTMSEFRELYHTLLIYFGTGLDNPQSSVLMRFLFTRFVTKFIAFRRRIGDLLGYTGGESTEQITLDDGIEKLQVKSYAPRELVKKSALGIGDLELLSRLPGDLKKEPARIIESLPNYRRPNFMAWLKERGKVYKDSLTLGDLMDLGFDPTRLKEITIDDHEYIFERIQSRQIQELQKRNELLEQISSEMPNVKVKSAWLKTNPILLIIRDRGNGYVLRRKIDAIHMEEALEQLQSDSKLKTVNEATKIDRVLLATVKEATETISKHLGVEKELILDQLTPFVSWDLKNNQPKMVIDFQASLESLWMA
;
A
#
# COMPACT_ATOMS: atom_id res chain seq x y z
N MET A 1 44.36 1.75 -4.87
CA MET A 1 43.61 0.50 -4.58
C MET A 1 42.91 0.70 -3.25
N GLY A 2 41.58 0.89 -3.27
CA GLY A 2 40.78 1.09 -2.06
C GLY A 2 40.83 -0.15 -1.17
N ASN A 3 40.62 0.04 0.13
CA ASN A 3 40.70 -1.03 1.12
C ASN A 3 39.50 -1.98 0.93
N ILE A 4 39.69 -3.13 0.27
CA ILE A 4 38.60 -4.09 0.00
C ILE A 4 38.18 -4.74 1.34
N LYS A 5 36.94 -4.46 1.78
CA LYS A 5 36.39 -4.91 3.06
C LYS A 5 36.23 -6.43 3.13
N HIS A 6 35.81 -7.06 2.04
CA HIS A 6 35.61 -8.51 1.93
C HIS A 6 36.57 -9.07 0.89
N LYS A 7 37.60 -9.82 1.31
CA LYS A 7 38.54 -10.48 0.41
C LYS A 7 37.98 -11.84 -0.04
N PRO A 8 38.29 -12.30 -1.27
CA PRO A 8 37.95 -13.67 -1.66
C PRO A 8 38.69 -14.67 -0.76
N ILE A 9 38.05 -15.80 -0.49
CA ILE A 9 38.62 -16.88 0.34
C ILE A 9 38.82 -18.11 -0.53
N ALA A 10 40.07 -18.54 -0.70
CA ALA A 10 40.36 -19.82 -1.33
C ALA A 10 40.00 -20.96 -0.36
N ILE A 11 39.02 -21.78 -0.73
CA ILE A 11 38.62 -22.97 0.03
C ILE A 11 39.46 -24.17 -0.43
N THR A 12 39.66 -24.27 -1.74
CA THR A 12 40.56 -25.23 -2.40
C THR A 12 41.35 -24.49 -3.48
N PRO A 13 42.30 -25.14 -4.17
CA PRO A 13 43.00 -24.52 -5.30
C PRO A 13 42.06 -24.07 -6.44
N ASN A 14 40.91 -24.74 -6.60
CA ASN A 14 39.97 -24.52 -7.71
C ASN A 14 38.58 -24.03 -7.26
N PHE A 15 38.42 -23.68 -5.98
CA PHE A 15 37.14 -23.27 -5.41
C PHE A 15 37.30 -22.12 -4.42
N TYR A 16 36.63 -21.00 -4.71
CA TYR A 16 36.75 -19.75 -3.99
C TYR A 16 35.38 -19.29 -3.47
N GLN A 17 35.33 -18.80 -2.25
CA GLN A 17 34.19 -18.04 -1.74
C GLN A 17 34.34 -16.57 -2.12
N LEU A 18 33.28 -16.02 -2.69
CA LEU A 18 33.09 -14.63 -3.10
C LEU A 18 31.91 -14.02 -2.35
N GLY A 19 31.64 -12.73 -2.54
CA GLY A 19 30.59 -11.97 -1.88
C GLY A 19 30.91 -11.65 -0.43
N THR A 20 29.88 -11.66 0.42
CA THR A 20 30.01 -11.48 1.88
C THR A 20 29.78 -12.81 2.61
N PRO A 21 30.17 -12.94 3.89
CA PRO A 21 29.84 -14.15 4.65
C PRO A 21 28.33 -14.42 4.72
N ALA A 22 27.49 -13.38 4.80
CA ALA A 22 26.04 -13.52 4.88
C ALA A 22 25.41 -13.90 3.54
N PHE A 23 25.97 -13.42 2.43
CA PHE A 23 25.51 -13.68 1.06
C PHE A 23 26.68 -14.10 0.16
N PRO A 24 27.22 -15.31 0.37
CA PRO A 24 28.32 -15.81 -0.44
C PRO A 24 27.84 -16.20 -1.84
N ALA A 25 28.73 -16.02 -2.80
CA ALA A 25 28.73 -16.78 -4.05
C ALA A 25 30.01 -17.63 -4.09
N PHE A 26 30.05 -18.67 -4.90
CA PHE A 26 31.24 -19.52 -5.01
C PHE A 26 31.72 -19.62 -6.44
N LEU A 27 33.02 -19.45 -6.67
CA LEU A 27 33.63 -19.62 -7.98
C LEU A 27 34.39 -20.94 -8.03
N SER A 28 33.96 -21.83 -8.91
CA SER A 28 34.66 -23.07 -9.26
C SER A 28 35.39 -22.92 -10.60
N LEU A 29 36.64 -23.38 -10.67
CA LEU A 29 37.51 -23.23 -11.85
C LEU A 29 38.02 -24.58 -12.34
N GLY A 30 37.89 -24.84 -13.64
CA GLY A 30 38.68 -25.84 -14.38
C GLY A 30 39.34 -25.16 -15.58
N GLU A 31 39.15 -25.74 -16.77
CA GLU A 31 39.44 -25.05 -18.04
C GLU A 31 38.53 -23.80 -18.17
N VAL A 32 37.25 -23.95 -17.82
CA VAL A 32 36.24 -22.88 -17.71
C VAL A 32 35.76 -22.70 -16.26
N GLY A 33 35.11 -21.58 -15.98
CA GLY A 33 34.62 -21.21 -14.65
C GLY A 33 33.11 -21.30 -14.51
N MET A 34 32.65 -21.59 -13.28
CA MET A 34 31.24 -21.55 -12.90
C MET A 34 31.07 -20.83 -11.57
N ILE A 35 30.16 -19.86 -11.52
CA ILE A 35 29.67 -19.26 -10.29
C ILE A 35 28.48 -20.09 -9.78
N ILE A 36 28.49 -20.46 -8.50
CA ILE A 36 27.41 -21.13 -7.80
C ILE A 36 26.81 -20.12 -6.82
N GLU A 37 25.48 -19.98 -6.85
CA GLU A 37 24.70 -18.90 -6.23
C GLU A 37 24.81 -17.55 -6.94
N GLY A 38 23.73 -16.77 -6.93
CA GLY A 38 23.65 -15.45 -7.52
C GLY A 38 23.60 -14.30 -6.50
N GLY A 39 23.76 -14.58 -5.20
CA GLY A 39 23.80 -13.57 -4.13
C GLY A 39 22.66 -12.55 -4.18
N THR A 40 22.97 -11.31 -3.80
CA THR A 40 22.04 -10.16 -3.83
C THR A 40 22.56 -9.06 -4.76
N GLY A 41 21.70 -8.14 -5.20
CA GLY A 41 22.10 -7.03 -6.08
C GLY A 41 23.34 -6.29 -5.55
N PRO A 42 23.41 -5.93 -4.26
CA PRO A 42 24.59 -5.27 -3.68
C PRO A 42 25.86 -6.13 -3.61
N THR A 43 25.77 -7.46 -3.70
CA THR A 43 26.97 -8.31 -3.73
C THR A 43 27.66 -8.32 -5.09
N PHE A 44 26.98 -7.92 -6.17
CA PHE A 44 27.55 -7.84 -7.51
C PHE A 44 28.90 -7.10 -7.57
N PRO A 45 29.02 -5.81 -7.15
CA PRO A 45 30.29 -5.09 -7.23
C PRO A 45 31.38 -5.70 -6.34
N ILE A 46 30.99 -6.41 -5.27
CA ILE A 46 31.94 -7.11 -4.38
C ILE A 46 32.48 -8.35 -5.09
N ILE A 47 31.61 -9.16 -5.70
CA ILE A 47 31.95 -10.38 -6.43
C ILE A 47 32.89 -10.06 -7.59
N THR A 48 32.58 -9.07 -8.41
CA THR A 48 33.40 -8.69 -9.57
C THR A 48 34.75 -8.14 -9.15
N SER A 49 34.80 -7.29 -8.11
CA SER A 49 36.07 -6.81 -7.55
C SER A 49 36.93 -7.94 -7.00
N GLN A 50 36.33 -8.92 -6.31
CA GLN A 50 37.06 -10.06 -5.78
C GLN A 50 37.62 -10.94 -6.89
N ILE A 51 36.87 -11.18 -7.97
CA ILE A 51 37.34 -11.92 -9.15
C ILE A 51 38.55 -11.21 -9.80
N ASP A 52 38.48 -9.89 -9.93
CA ASP A 52 39.60 -9.06 -10.42
C ASP A 52 40.83 -9.22 -9.52
N THR A 53 40.68 -9.19 -8.18
CA THR A 53 41.81 -9.39 -7.27
C THR A 53 42.44 -10.78 -7.33
N LEU A 54 41.69 -11.80 -7.75
CA LEU A 54 42.22 -13.14 -7.99
C LEU A 54 42.99 -13.23 -9.32
N GLY A 55 42.94 -12.19 -10.16
CA GLY A 55 43.55 -12.19 -11.50
C GLY A 55 42.86 -13.14 -12.47
N ILE A 56 41.58 -13.43 -12.25
CA ILE A 56 40.80 -14.33 -13.08
C ILE A 56 40.12 -13.52 -14.17
N ASP A 57 40.40 -13.85 -15.43
CA ASP A 57 39.68 -13.27 -16.57
C ASP A 57 38.20 -13.69 -16.55
N PRO A 58 37.25 -12.75 -16.44
CA PRO A 58 35.82 -13.06 -16.49
C PRO A 58 35.37 -13.77 -17.76
N GLY A 59 36.11 -13.61 -18.88
CA GLY A 59 35.86 -14.34 -20.12
C GLY A 59 35.97 -15.86 -19.98
N ARG A 60 36.66 -16.36 -18.94
CA ARG A 60 36.74 -17.79 -18.63
C ARG A 60 35.53 -18.32 -17.88
N ILE A 61 34.71 -17.46 -17.27
CA ILE A 61 33.52 -17.85 -16.52
C ILE A 61 32.39 -18.05 -17.52
N GLU A 62 31.96 -19.30 -17.73
CA GLU A 62 30.91 -19.64 -18.71
C GLU A 62 29.54 -19.82 -18.07
N TYR A 63 29.48 -20.16 -16.78
CA TYR A 63 28.24 -20.60 -16.13
C TYR A 63 27.97 -19.82 -14.84
N VAL A 64 26.69 -19.55 -14.59
CA VAL A 64 26.15 -19.23 -13.27
C VAL A 64 25.05 -20.23 -12.96
N ILE A 65 25.18 -21.00 -11.89
CA ILE A 65 24.16 -21.97 -11.47
C ILE A 65 23.51 -21.56 -10.16
N LEU A 66 22.18 -21.57 -10.14
CA LEU A 66 21.38 -21.27 -8.96
C LEU A 66 21.02 -22.56 -8.22
N THR A 67 21.25 -22.60 -6.91
CA THR A 67 20.71 -23.69 -6.09
C THR A 67 19.19 -23.60 -6.01
N HIS A 68 18.64 -22.38 -5.92
CA HIS A 68 17.21 -22.11 -5.98
C HIS A 68 16.91 -20.63 -6.27
N THR A 69 15.63 -20.26 -6.28
CA THR A 69 15.13 -18.99 -6.83
C THR A 69 14.63 -18.01 -5.76
N HIS A 70 15.11 -18.10 -4.52
CA HIS A 70 14.80 -17.06 -3.53
C HIS A 70 15.58 -15.77 -3.82
N ALA A 71 15.05 -14.64 -3.38
CA ALA A 71 15.54 -13.32 -3.78
C ALA A 71 17.01 -13.08 -3.38
N ASP A 72 17.43 -13.64 -2.25
CA ASP A 72 18.78 -13.58 -1.71
C ASP A 72 19.82 -14.48 -2.42
N HIS A 73 19.38 -15.22 -3.45
CA HIS A 73 20.21 -16.11 -4.26
C HIS A 73 20.26 -15.73 -5.73
N ILE A 74 19.49 -14.73 -6.16
CA ILE A 74 19.36 -14.36 -7.59
C ILE A 74 19.71 -12.90 -7.87
N GLY A 75 20.02 -12.10 -6.85
CA GLY A 75 20.04 -10.65 -6.98
C GLY A 75 21.22 -10.06 -7.73
N ALA A 76 22.40 -10.69 -7.71
CA ALA A 76 23.54 -10.21 -8.51
C ALA A 76 23.40 -10.59 -9.99
N LEU A 77 22.55 -11.56 -10.33
CA LEU A 77 22.47 -12.11 -11.68
C LEU A 77 22.13 -11.08 -12.78
N PRO A 78 21.13 -10.18 -12.61
CA PRO A 78 20.85 -9.15 -13.61
C PRO A 78 22.07 -8.32 -13.96
N HIS A 79 22.87 -7.97 -12.94
CA HIS A 79 24.08 -7.17 -13.11
C HIS A 79 25.21 -7.97 -13.76
N LEU A 80 25.43 -9.21 -13.33
CA LEU A 80 26.41 -10.11 -13.92
C LEU A 80 26.11 -10.36 -15.41
N LYS A 81 24.84 -10.53 -15.79
CA LYS A 81 24.44 -10.71 -17.19
C LYS A 81 24.58 -9.44 -18.04
N MET A 82 24.41 -8.26 -17.44
CA MET A 82 24.69 -6.98 -18.11
C MET A 82 26.20 -6.79 -18.34
N GLU A 83 27.03 -7.14 -17.38
CA GLU A 83 28.49 -6.98 -17.47
C GLU A 83 29.15 -8.10 -18.30
N TRP A 84 28.70 -9.34 -18.14
CA TRP A 84 29.21 -10.54 -18.81
C TRP A 84 28.09 -11.26 -19.57
N PRO A 85 27.66 -10.76 -20.74
CA PRO A 85 26.53 -11.32 -21.49
C PRO A 85 26.72 -12.76 -21.96
N HIS A 86 27.96 -13.26 -22.01
CA HIS A 86 28.29 -14.61 -22.46
C HIS A 86 27.99 -15.70 -21.42
N ILE A 87 27.85 -15.35 -20.13
CA ILE A 87 27.60 -16.34 -19.07
C ILE A 87 26.24 -16.99 -19.28
N LYS A 88 26.13 -18.29 -19.06
CA LYS A 88 24.88 -19.06 -19.16
C LYS A 88 24.31 -19.33 -17.79
N LEU A 89 23.03 -18.98 -17.60
CA LEU A 89 22.27 -19.25 -16.40
C LEU A 89 21.76 -20.70 -16.39
N LEU A 90 22.13 -21.44 -15.35
CA LEU A 90 21.68 -22.80 -15.08
C LEU A 90 20.74 -22.80 -13.89
N ALA A 91 19.60 -23.49 -14.03
CA ALA A 91 18.67 -23.70 -12.93
C ALA A 91 17.85 -24.98 -13.14
N SER A 92 17.21 -25.46 -12.07
CA SER A 92 16.30 -26.60 -12.18
C SER A 92 15.09 -26.30 -13.07
N ALA A 93 14.45 -27.34 -13.60
CA ALA A 93 13.24 -27.18 -14.42
C ALA A 93 12.11 -26.43 -13.69
N THR A 94 11.98 -26.65 -12.37
CA THR A 94 11.04 -25.90 -11.53
C THR A 94 11.51 -24.46 -11.33
N GLY A 95 12.81 -24.24 -11.14
CA GLY A 95 13.40 -22.91 -11.01
C GLY A 95 13.17 -22.04 -12.25
N SER A 96 13.42 -22.59 -13.44
CA SER A 96 13.15 -21.93 -14.72
C SER A 96 11.69 -21.47 -14.87
N LYS A 97 10.72 -22.30 -14.46
CA LYS A 97 9.30 -21.93 -14.48
C LYS A 97 8.98 -20.79 -13.52
N ILE A 98 9.55 -20.81 -12.32
CA ILE A 98 9.36 -19.75 -11.32
C ILE A 98 9.94 -18.43 -11.84
N LEU A 99 11.19 -18.47 -12.31
CA LEU A 99 11.92 -17.31 -12.82
C LEU A 99 11.24 -16.63 -14.03
N ASN A 100 10.49 -17.38 -14.83
CA ASN A 100 9.75 -16.85 -15.98
C ASN A 100 8.35 -16.28 -15.61
N THR A 101 8.02 -16.16 -14.33
CA THR A 101 6.74 -15.58 -13.87
C THR A 101 6.83 -14.05 -13.80
N ARG A 102 5.95 -13.34 -14.52
CA ARG A 102 6.01 -11.88 -14.71
C ARG A 102 5.90 -11.10 -13.39
N GLU A 103 5.22 -11.66 -12.40
CA GLU A 103 5.03 -11.10 -11.08
C GLU A 103 6.26 -11.25 -10.16
N LEU A 104 7.11 -12.25 -10.40
CA LEU A 104 8.27 -12.56 -9.56
C LEU A 104 9.26 -11.40 -9.53
N TYR A 105 9.45 -10.72 -10.66
CA TYR A 105 10.40 -9.62 -10.78
C TYR A 105 10.11 -8.48 -9.80
N ASN A 106 8.84 -8.10 -9.64
CA ASN A 106 8.45 -7.05 -8.67
C ASN A 106 8.60 -7.51 -7.21
N GLU A 107 8.30 -8.78 -6.91
CA GLU A 107 8.48 -9.35 -5.58
C GLU A 107 9.97 -9.46 -5.21
N PHE A 108 10.80 -9.92 -6.16
CA PHE A 108 12.25 -9.94 -6.05
C PHE A 108 12.82 -8.55 -5.77
N LEU A 109 12.48 -7.54 -6.59
CA LEU A 109 13.00 -6.18 -6.45
C LEU A 109 12.71 -5.58 -5.08
N LEU A 110 11.52 -5.85 -4.52
CA LEU A 110 11.16 -5.37 -3.19
C LEU A 110 12.05 -5.99 -2.09
N VAL A 111 12.30 -7.30 -2.16
CA VAL A 111 13.12 -8.01 -1.18
C VAL A 111 14.59 -7.65 -1.33
N ASP A 112 15.12 -7.63 -2.56
CA ASP A 112 16.51 -7.26 -2.85
C ASP A 112 16.81 -5.81 -2.42
N LEU A 113 15.90 -4.87 -2.67
CA LEU A 113 16.01 -3.49 -2.16
C LEU A 113 16.03 -3.45 -0.62
N GLY A 114 15.23 -4.29 0.04
CA GLY A 114 15.22 -4.43 1.49
C GLY A 114 16.57 -4.91 2.04
N ILE A 115 17.15 -5.95 1.43
CA ILE A 115 18.48 -6.47 1.79
C ILE A 115 19.55 -5.41 1.51
N ALA A 116 19.47 -4.74 0.37
CA ALA A 116 20.40 -3.67 0.00
C ALA A 116 20.42 -2.52 1.00
N GLN A 117 19.26 -2.13 1.52
CA GLN A 117 19.19 -1.12 2.58
C GLN A 117 19.86 -1.59 3.89
N LEU A 118 19.70 -2.87 4.25
CA LEU A 118 20.34 -3.46 5.44
C LEU A 118 21.86 -3.53 5.28
N MET A 119 22.34 -4.05 4.14
CA MET A 119 23.77 -4.10 3.80
C MET A 119 24.40 -2.71 3.73
N LYS A 120 23.68 -1.70 3.19
CA LYS A 120 24.11 -0.30 3.19
C LYS A 120 24.21 0.26 4.60
N ALA A 121 23.24 -0.02 5.47
CA ALA A 121 23.28 0.39 6.87
C ALA A 121 24.46 -0.21 7.64
N LYS A 122 24.96 -1.38 7.20
CA LYS A 122 26.17 -2.04 7.72
C LYS A 122 27.47 -1.59 7.04
N ALA A 123 27.38 -0.64 6.11
CA ALA A 123 28.49 -0.17 5.28
C ALA A 123 29.23 -1.32 4.58
N GLU A 124 28.50 -2.33 4.10
CA GLU A 124 29.08 -3.47 3.34
C GLU A 124 29.44 -3.07 1.90
N PHE A 125 28.82 -2.02 1.37
CA PHE A 125 29.10 -1.42 0.07
C PHE A 125 28.80 0.09 0.10
N ASP A 126 29.35 0.84 -0.85
CA ASP A 126 29.29 2.31 -0.85
C ASP A 126 28.04 2.87 -1.57
N GLU A 127 27.76 2.39 -2.79
CA GLU A 127 26.69 2.89 -3.65
C GLU A 127 25.66 1.82 -3.99
N MET A 128 24.38 2.22 -4.04
CA MET A 128 23.31 1.29 -4.40
C MET A 128 23.51 0.80 -5.83
N PRO A 129 23.39 -0.52 -6.10
CA PRO A 129 23.41 -1.00 -7.46
C PRO A 129 22.26 -0.35 -8.26
N PRO A 130 22.47 -0.03 -9.55
CA PRO A 130 21.42 0.51 -10.39
C PRO A 130 20.27 -0.50 -10.44
N ILE A 131 19.01 -0.06 -10.46
CA ILE A 131 17.89 -0.98 -10.60
C ILE A 131 17.88 -1.43 -12.07
N PRO A 132 18.02 -2.74 -12.39
CA PRO A 132 17.94 -3.21 -13.78
C PRO A 132 16.56 -2.83 -14.32
N GLU A 133 16.43 -2.17 -15.47
CA GLU A 133 15.12 -1.92 -16.09
C GLU A 133 14.74 -3.13 -16.97
N ASP A 134 13.54 -3.69 -16.79
CA ASP A 134 12.97 -4.77 -17.62
C ASP A 134 13.80 -6.08 -17.73
N TYR A 135 14.58 -6.43 -16.70
CA TYR A 135 15.34 -7.68 -16.69
C TYR A 135 14.45 -8.92 -16.49
N ARG A 136 14.67 -9.98 -17.28
CA ARG A 136 14.03 -11.28 -17.11
C ARG A 136 15.07 -12.34 -16.76
N PHE A 137 14.74 -13.17 -15.79
CA PHE A 137 15.55 -14.30 -15.37
C PHE A 137 15.41 -15.46 -16.36
N GLU A 138 15.89 -15.28 -17.59
CA GLU A 138 15.87 -16.30 -18.62
C GLU A 138 16.96 -17.34 -18.34
N VAL A 139 16.53 -18.60 -18.15
CA VAL A 139 17.42 -19.73 -17.91
C VAL A 139 17.89 -20.27 -19.25
N ASP A 140 19.20 -20.26 -19.47
CA ASP A 140 19.82 -20.75 -20.71
C ASP A 140 19.86 -22.28 -20.76
N LEU A 141 20.11 -22.92 -19.62
CA LEU A 141 20.25 -24.38 -19.50
C LEU A 141 19.48 -24.92 -18.29
N ILE A 142 18.58 -25.87 -18.54
CA ILE A 142 17.81 -26.54 -17.49
C ILE A 142 18.55 -27.80 -17.03
N VAL A 143 18.76 -27.93 -15.72
CA VAL A 143 19.39 -29.10 -15.10
C VAL A 143 18.41 -29.90 -14.22
N LYS A 144 18.72 -31.17 -13.95
CA LYS A 144 17.98 -32.05 -13.03
C LYS A 144 18.93 -32.95 -12.24
N GLY A 145 18.43 -33.57 -11.17
CA GLY A 145 19.19 -34.56 -10.41
C GLY A 145 19.79 -35.67 -11.29
N GLY A 146 21.07 -35.95 -11.09
CA GLY A 146 21.87 -36.92 -11.85
C GLY A 146 22.58 -36.34 -13.07
N ASP A 147 22.28 -35.11 -13.49
CA ASP A 147 23.06 -34.42 -14.53
C ASP A 147 24.46 -34.06 -13.99
N THR A 148 25.41 -33.85 -14.91
CA THR A 148 26.78 -33.42 -14.57
C THR A 148 27.17 -32.17 -15.36
N ILE A 149 27.98 -31.30 -14.76
CA ILE A 149 28.57 -30.12 -15.38
C ILE A 149 30.08 -30.28 -15.32
N GLU A 150 30.72 -30.43 -16.48
CA GLU A 150 32.16 -30.54 -16.62
C GLU A 150 32.77 -29.17 -16.87
N LEU A 151 33.71 -28.76 -16.02
CA LEU A 151 34.42 -27.49 -16.15
C LEU A 151 35.83 -27.66 -16.75
N GLY A 152 36.25 -28.88 -17.06
CA GLY A 152 37.62 -29.20 -17.47
C GLY A 152 38.56 -29.43 -16.28
N ASP A 153 39.83 -29.79 -16.53
CA ASP A 153 40.83 -30.14 -15.51
C ASP A 153 40.38 -31.22 -14.50
N GLY A 154 39.41 -32.06 -14.88
CA GLY A 154 38.81 -33.06 -14.01
C GLY A 154 37.90 -32.51 -12.90
N ILE A 155 37.47 -31.25 -13.00
CA ILE A 155 36.45 -30.65 -12.14
C ILE A 155 35.07 -30.90 -12.75
N THR A 156 34.26 -31.71 -12.06
CA THR A 156 32.92 -32.10 -12.51
C THR A 156 31.94 -32.02 -11.34
N TRP A 157 30.85 -31.29 -11.52
CA TRP A 157 29.79 -31.13 -10.54
C TRP A 157 28.58 -32.01 -10.89
N GLU A 158 28.20 -32.92 -9.99
CA GLU A 158 26.95 -33.69 -10.08
C GLU A 158 25.79 -32.90 -9.46
N ILE A 159 24.67 -32.83 -10.16
CA ILE A 159 23.45 -32.14 -9.70
C ILE A 159 22.59 -33.09 -8.87
N ILE A 160 22.08 -32.61 -7.75
CA ILE A 160 21.31 -33.40 -6.79
C ILE A 160 20.03 -32.65 -6.45
N ASP A 161 18.88 -33.21 -6.82
CA ASP A 161 17.59 -32.66 -6.36
C ASP A 161 17.50 -32.73 -4.84
N THR A 162 17.27 -31.59 -4.20
CA THR A 162 17.16 -31.43 -2.75
C THR A 162 15.96 -30.58 -2.34
N PRO A 163 14.73 -30.95 -2.75
CA PRO A 163 13.52 -30.17 -2.45
C PRO A 163 13.22 -30.16 -0.94
N GLY A 164 12.44 -29.19 -0.50
CA GLY A 164 11.93 -29.10 0.87
C GLY A 164 12.01 -27.70 1.44
N HIS A 165 13.17 -27.06 1.25
CA HIS A 165 13.35 -25.62 1.48
C HIS A 165 12.54 -24.82 0.46
N SER A 166 12.83 -25.05 -0.83
CA SER A 166 12.06 -24.56 -1.96
C SER A 166 11.69 -25.75 -2.87
N PRO A 167 10.72 -25.60 -3.79
CA PRO A 167 10.36 -26.69 -4.70
C PRO A 167 11.36 -26.86 -5.85
N CYS A 168 12.20 -25.85 -6.11
CA CYS A 168 13.21 -25.83 -7.17
C CYS A 168 14.63 -26.12 -6.68
N HIS A 169 14.81 -26.41 -5.39
CA HIS A 169 16.11 -26.52 -4.75
C HIS A 169 16.95 -27.70 -5.26
N ILE A 170 18.20 -27.42 -5.62
CA ILE A 170 19.24 -28.37 -5.98
C ILE A 170 20.51 -28.12 -5.15
N SER A 171 21.28 -29.18 -4.93
CA SER A 171 22.64 -29.13 -4.39
C SER A 171 23.60 -29.69 -5.43
N LEU A 172 24.89 -29.36 -5.32
CA LEU A 172 25.90 -29.81 -6.27
C LEU A 172 27.06 -30.48 -5.55
N TYR A 173 27.54 -31.59 -6.08
CA TYR A 173 28.67 -32.32 -5.51
C TYR A 173 29.83 -32.45 -6.49
N GLU A 174 30.99 -31.95 -6.11
CA GLU A 174 32.24 -32.07 -6.83
C GLU A 174 33.10 -33.17 -6.18
N LYS A 175 33.52 -34.17 -6.97
CA LYS A 175 34.13 -35.39 -6.46
C LYS A 175 35.65 -35.29 -6.25
N LYS A 176 36.38 -34.56 -7.11
CA LYS A 176 37.85 -34.52 -7.12
C LYS A 176 38.39 -33.89 -5.84
N GLU A 177 37.85 -32.74 -5.47
CA GLU A 177 38.19 -32.00 -4.27
C GLU A 177 37.26 -32.36 -3.11
N GLY A 178 36.09 -32.91 -3.39
CA GLY A 178 35.15 -33.42 -2.39
C GLY A 178 34.28 -32.32 -1.78
N THR A 179 33.83 -31.37 -2.60
CA THR A 179 33.09 -30.18 -2.19
C THR A 179 31.60 -30.35 -2.47
N LEU A 180 30.77 -30.12 -1.46
CA LEU A 180 29.32 -30.11 -1.57
C LEU A 180 28.79 -28.67 -1.50
N ALA A 181 28.31 -28.10 -2.60
CA ALA A 181 27.55 -26.86 -2.59
C ALA A 181 26.11 -27.18 -2.15
N LEU A 182 25.79 -26.83 -0.90
CA LEU A 182 24.64 -27.38 -0.21
C LEU A 182 23.36 -26.58 -0.48
N GLY A 183 23.46 -25.29 -0.79
CA GLY A 183 22.30 -24.42 -0.81
C GLY A 183 21.78 -24.17 0.60
N ASP A 184 20.46 -24.03 0.68
CA ASP A 184 19.67 -23.90 1.90
C ASP A 184 19.04 -25.23 2.37
N ALA A 185 19.56 -26.37 1.88
CA ALA A 185 19.04 -27.70 2.22
C ALA A 185 19.14 -28.06 3.71
N THR A 186 19.97 -27.35 4.49
CA THR A 186 20.06 -27.45 5.96
C THR A 186 19.58 -26.19 6.69
N GLY A 187 19.02 -25.22 5.97
CA GLY A 187 18.55 -23.96 6.53
C GLY A 187 19.70 -23.07 6.98
N PHE A 188 19.40 -22.14 7.89
CA PHE A 188 20.34 -21.10 8.28
C PHE A 188 21.19 -21.55 9.47
N TYR A 189 22.51 -21.66 9.26
CA TYR A 189 23.46 -22.04 10.32
C TYR A 189 24.31 -20.85 10.73
N VAL A 190 24.45 -20.63 12.04
CA VAL A 190 25.31 -19.60 12.62
C VAL A 190 26.48 -20.29 13.33
N PRO A 191 27.67 -20.34 12.70
CA PRO A 191 28.80 -21.13 13.19
C PRO A 191 29.31 -20.65 14.55
N GLU A 192 29.29 -19.34 14.83
CA GLU A 192 29.78 -18.75 16.09
C GLU A 192 28.97 -19.19 17.30
N LYS A 193 27.70 -19.57 17.07
CA LYS A 193 26.77 -20.00 18.13
C LYS A 193 26.51 -21.52 18.08
N ASP A 194 26.96 -22.21 17.04
CA ASP A 194 26.58 -23.60 16.69
C ASP A 194 25.05 -23.80 16.69
N VAL A 195 24.30 -22.83 16.17
CA VAL A 195 22.83 -22.82 16.16
C VAL A 195 22.30 -22.92 14.73
N PHE A 196 21.23 -23.71 14.57
CA PHE A 196 20.48 -23.83 13.33
C PHE A 196 19.10 -23.17 13.47
N TRP A 197 18.68 -22.50 12.40
CA TRP A 197 17.29 -22.26 12.11
C TRP A 197 16.89 -23.10 10.88
N PRO A 198 16.14 -24.20 11.08
CA PRO A 198 15.68 -25.02 9.96
C PRO A 198 14.73 -24.25 9.05
N ASN A 199 14.84 -24.41 7.73
CA ASN A 199 14.07 -23.64 6.74
C ASN A 199 13.26 -24.55 5.79
N TYR A 200 12.44 -25.46 6.31
CA TYR A 200 11.59 -26.36 5.51
C TYR A 200 10.28 -25.69 4.99
N PHE A 201 10.40 -24.55 4.29
CA PHE A 201 9.25 -23.72 3.92
C PHE A 201 8.19 -24.43 3.05
N ILE A 202 8.59 -25.42 2.25
CA ILE A 202 7.69 -26.19 1.40
C ILE A 202 7.29 -27.52 2.02
N SER A 203 8.26 -28.34 2.45
CA SER A 203 8.00 -29.71 2.89
C SER A 203 9.04 -30.16 3.90
N LEU A 204 8.60 -30.42 5.14
CA LEU A 204 9.46 -31.00 6.18
C LEU A 204 9.97 -32.38 5.78
N LYS A 205 9.10 -33.24 5.23
CA LYS A 205 9.50 -34.56 4.73
C LYS A 205 10.54 -34.45 3.62
N GLY A 206 10.29 -33.60 2.61
CA GLY A 206 11.23 -33.39 1.51
C GLY A 206 12.57 -32.88 2.00
N TYR A 207 12.56 -31.93 2.94
CA TYR A 207 13.75 -31.37 3.55
C TYR A 207 14.58 -32.44 4.28
N CYS A 208 13.94 -33.28 5.11
CA CYS A 208 14.62 -34.39 5.76
C CYS A 208 15.13 -35.42 4.75
N ASP A 209 14.34 -35.79 3.74
CA ASP A 209 14.75 -36.73 2.68
C ASP A 209 15.99 -36.22 1.93
N SER A 210 16.05 -34.91 1.66
CA SER A 210 17.19 -34.22 1.04
C SER A 210 18.44 -34.29 1.91
N ILE A 211 18.35 -33.99 3.22
CA ILE A 211 19.48 -34.13 4.15
C ILE A 211 19.99 -35.58 4.18
N ARG A 212 19.10 -36.58 4.20
CA ARG A 212 19.52 -38.00 4.15
C ARG A 212 20.25 -38.33 2.85
N LYS A 213 19.74 -37.85 1.71
CA LYS A 213 20.37 -38.05 0.41
C LYS A 213 21.80 -37.48 0.39
N LEU A 214 21.96 -36.25 0.87
CA LEU A 214 23.25 -35.57 0.96
C LEU A 214 24.22 -36.29 1.93
N SER A 215 23.72 -36.86 3.02
CA SER A 215 24.56 -37.56 4.02
C SER A 215 25.22 -38.86 3.53
N ASN A 216 24.79 -39.38 2.38
CA ASN A 216 25.37 -40.56 1.75
C ASN A 216 26.56 -40.22 0.83
N LEU A 217 26.82 -38.94 0.57
CA LEU A 217 27.92 -38.49 -0.26
C LEU A 217 29.23 -38.47 0.55
N PRO A 218 30.37 -38.86 -0.04
CA PRO A 218 31.68 -38.77 0.60
C PRO A 218 32.23 -37.34 0.51
N ALA A 219 31.44 -36.34 0.90
CA ALA A 219 31.85 -34.94 0.90
C ALA A 219 32.83 -34.66 2.05
N LYS A 220 33.97 -34.04 1.70
CA LYS A 220 34.98 -33.59 2.66
C LYS A 220 34.62 -32.23 3.25
N ARG A 221 33.93 -31.40 2.47
CA ARG A 221 33.45 -30.09 2.88
C ARG A 221 32.08 -29.76 2.33
N ALA A 222 31.36 -28.88 3.02
CA ALA A 222 30.08 -28.34 2.57
C ALA A 222 30.14 -26.81 2.53
N ALA A 223 29.94 -26.23 1.35
CA ALA A 223 29.78 -24.80 1.13
C ALA A 223 28.30 -24.43 1.28
N LEU A 224 27.98 -23.65 2.31
CA LEU A 224 26.62 -23.20 2.59
C LEU A 224 26.39 -21.85 1.92
N SER A 225 25.14 -21.58 1.57
CA SER A 225 24.76 -20.31 0.95
C SER A 225 24.64 -19.16 1.95
N HIS A 226 24.95 -19.42 3.23
CA HIS A 226 25.08 -18.42 4.29
C HIS A 226 26.13 -18.84 5.33
N ASN A 227 26.94 -17.87 5.75
CA ASN A 227 27.86 -17.79 6.89
C ASN A 227 29.07 -18.75 6.93
N ALA A 228 29.01 -19.94 6.34
CA ALA A 228 30.01 -20.96 6.64
C ALA A 228 30.39 -21.89 5.49
N VAL A 229 31.63 -22.37 5.57
CA VAL A 229 32.11 -23.57 4.89
C VAL A 229 32.48 -24.57 5.97
N ILE A 230 31.87 -25.76 5.93
CA ILE A 230 32.10 -26.82 6.91
C ILE A 230 33.20 -27.74 6.38
N GLU A 231 34.25 -27.96 7.17
CA GLU A 231 35.39 -28.82 6.81
C GLU A 231 35.43 -30.11 7.65
N ASN A 232 36.02 -31.16 7.09
CA ASN A 232 36.44 -32.43 7.71
C ASN A 232 35.38 -33.36 8.33
N ASP A 233 34.13 -32.94 8.55
CA ASP A 233 33.05 -33.82 9.06
C ASP A 233 31.64 -33.39 8.62
N VAL A 234 31.41 -33.39 7.30
CA VAL A 234 30.13 -32.99 6.69
C VAL A 234 28.97 -33.85 7.17
N ARG A 235 29.19 -35.16 7.38
CA ARG A 235 28.15 -36.07 7.85
C ARG A 235 27.66 -35.68 9.24
N LYS A 236 28.57 -35.40 10.19
CA LYS A 236 28.18 -34.93 11.53
C LYS A 236 27.48 -33.58 11.49
N PHE A 237 27.86 -32.67 10.59
CA PHE A 237 27.12 -31.43 10.38
C PHE A 237 25.67 -31.70 9.93
N LEU A 238 25.46 -32.60 8.98
CA LEU A 238 24.12 -33.01 8.53
C LEU A 238 23.32 -33.70 9.64
N GLU A 239 23.98 -34.49 10.51
CA GLU A 239 23.36 -35.06 11.71
C GLU A 239 22.89 -33.97 12.68
N LYS A 240 23.71 -32.94 12.91
CA LYS A 240 23.32 -31.78 13.73
C LYS A 240 22.12 -31.04 13.11
N ALA A 241 22.14 -30.79 11.80
CA ALA A 241 21.05 -30.12 11.09
C ALA A 241 19.74 -30.92 11.20
N MET A 242 19.80 -32.25 11.01
CA MET A 242 18.65 -33.14 11.16
C MET A 242 18.12 -33.14 12.60
N LYS A 243 19.01 -33.21 13.60
CA LYS A 243 18.64 -33.14 15.02
C LYS A 243 18.00 -31.81 15.38
N ALA A 244 18.55 -30.69 14.90
CA ALA A 244 17.96 -29.37 15.11
C ALA A 244 16.57 -29.26 14.48
N THR A 245 16.40 -29.83 13.27
CA THR A 245 15.11 -29.91 12.58
C THR A 245 14.08 -30.69 13.39
N LYS A 246 14.46 -31.86 13.93
CA LYS A 246 13.62 -32.65 14.83
C LYS A 246 13.20 -31.84 16.05
N ASN A 247 14.17 -31.25 16.75
CA ASN A 247 13.91 -30.50 17.99
C ASN A 247 12.98 -29.31 17.73
N TYR A 248 13.23 -28.57 16.66
CA TYR A 248 12.40 -27.44 16.27
C TYR A 248 10.98 -27.91 15.97
N HIS A 249 10.80 -28.92 15.12
CA HIS A 249 9.51 -29.48 14.78
C HIS A 249 8.71 -29.99 15.99
N THR A 250 9.35 -30.77 16.87
CA THR A 250 8.72 -31.31 18.08
C THR A 250 8.31 -30.21 19.05
N ASP A 251 9.16 -29.20 19.25
CA ASP A 251 8.83 -28.05 20.09
C ASP A 251 7.58 -27.33 19.58
N LEU A 252 7.51 -27.03 18.27
CA LEU A 252 6.35 -26.36 17.69
C LEU A 252 5.06 -27.17 17.92
N LEU A 253 5.09 -28.50 17.75
CA LEU A 253 3.93 -29.34 18.01
C LEU A 253 3.54 -29.37 19.50
N GLN A 254 4.52 -29.41 20.41
CA GLN A 254 4.26 -29.41 21.85
C GLN A 254 3.67 -28.08 22.32
N ARG A 255 4.14 -26.95 21.80
CA ARG A 255 3.59 -25.63 22.11
C ARG A 255 2.15 -25.50 21.60
N LEU A 256 1.89 -25.97 20.39
CA LEU A 256 0.53 -26.02 19.84
C LEU A 256 -0.40 -26.91 20.68
N SER A 257 0.06 -28.06 21.18
CA SER A 257 -0.76 -28.95 22.01
C SER A 257 -1.07 -28.38 23.40
N ARG A 258 -0.21 -27.47 23.92
CA ARG A 258 -0.47 -26.68 25.13
C ARG A 258 -1.44 -25.52 24.92
N GLY A 259 -1.93 -25.32 23.69
CA GLY A 259 -2.88 -24.27 23.35
C GLY A 259 -2.25 -22.91 23.02
N GLU A 260 -0.93 -22.84 22.86
CA GLU A 260 -0.28 -21.60 22.38
C GLU A 260 -0.72 -21.31 20.93
N SER A 261 -0.96 -20.03 20.62
CA SER A 261 -1.34 -19.62 19.27
C SER A 261 -0.16 -19.68 18.30
N ILE A 262 -0.44 -19.92 17.01
CA ILE A 262 0.58 -19.90 15.95
C ILE A 262 1.31 -18.56 15.94
N GLU A 263 0.58 -17.47 16.16
CA GLU A 263 1.08 -16.10 16.21
C GLU A 263 2.08 -15.91 17.35
N SER A 264 1.77 -16.40 18.56
CA SER A 264 2.67 -16.29 19.72
C SER A 264 3.97 -17.07 19.50
N ILE A 265 3.85 -18.32 19.04
CA ILE A 265 5.01 -19.17 18.75
C ILE A 265 5.85 -18.54 17.64
N ALA A 266 5.23 -18.04 16.57
CA ALA A 266 5.92 -17.41 15.46
C ALA A 266 6.65 -16.13 15.86
N LEU A 267 6.06 -15.30 16.73
CA LEU A 267 6.69 -14.07 17.21
C LEU A 267 7.96 -14.37 17.99
N GLU A 268 7.88 -15.30 18.96
CA GLU A 268 9.05 -15.70 19.75
C GLU A 268 10.14 -16.35 18.88
N ARG A 269 9.74 -17.19 17.92
CA ARG A 269 10.69 -17.78 16.97
C ARG A 269 11.32 -16.73 16.06
N ALA A 270 10.57 -15.75 15.59
CA ALA A 270 11.11 -14.65 14.80
C ALA A 270 12.07 -13.76 15.59
N GLN A 271 11.79 -13.51 16.87
CA GLN A 271 12.71 -12.82 17.77
C GLN A 271 13.99 -13.62 18.00
N PHE A 272 13.87 -14.93 18.23
CA PHE A 272 15.02 -15.83 18.32
C PHE A 272 15.87 -15.76 17.05
N VAL A 273 15.25 -15.87 15.87
CA VAL A 273 15.96 -15.80 14.59
C VAL A 273 16.58 -14.42 14.35
N SER A 274 15.90 -13.34 14.71
CA SER A 274 16.42 -11.98 14.55
C SER A 274 17.62 -11.70 15.47
N ASN A 275 17.73 -12.42 16.59
CA ASN A 275 18.92 -12.42 17.45
C ASN A 275 20.05 -13.29 16.90
N LEU A 276 19.75 -14.20 15.96
CA LEU A 276 20.75 -15.00 15.25
C LEU A 276 21.27 -14.27 14.01
N THR A 277 20.40 -13.59 13.28
CA THR A 277 20.70 -12.95 12.00
C THR A 277 19.78 -11.79 11.68
N ASP A 278 20.32 -10.78 11.00
CA ASP A 278 19.64 -9.54 10.59
C ASP A 278 19.71 -9.35 9.05
N ILE A 279 19.85 -10.46 8.31
CA ILE A 279 19.97 -10.46 6.84
C ILE A 279 18.64 -10.17 6.13
N GLN A 280 17.52 -10.33 6.83
CA GLN A 280 16.16 -10.13 6.31
C GLN A 280 15.34 -9.26 7.28
N PRO A 281 14.35 -8.49 6.80
CA PRO A 281 13.44 -7.75 7.67
C PRO A 281 12.70 -8.66 8.65
N PHE A 282 12.52 -8.23 9.91
CA PHE A 282 11.84 -8.99 10.96
C PHE A 282 10.48 -9.57 10.53
N LYS A 283 9.70 -8.81 9.74
CA LYS A 283 8.40 -9.26 9.22
C LYS A 283 8.51 -10.51 8.34
N VAL A 284 9.53 -10.57 7.49
CA VAL A 284 9.80 -11.74 6.64
C VAL A 284 10.11 -12.94 7.53
N MET A 285 10.98 -12.77 8.54
CA MET A 285 11.31 -13.81 9.51
C MET A 285 10.06 -14.33 10.24
N TYR A 286 9.18 -13.43 10.69
CA TYR A 286 7.92 -13.77 11.32
C TYR A 286 7.00 -14.61 10.42
N ASP A 287 6.83 -14.21 9.15
CA ASP A 287 5.99 -14.95 8.20
C ASP A 287 6.57 -16.33 7.89
N LEU A 288 7.88 -16.44 7.74
CA LEU A 288 8.59 -17.71 7.56
C LEU A 288 8.41 -18.60 8.80
N CYS A 289 8.52 -18.07 10.02
CA CYS A 289 8.22 -18.83 11.25
C CYS A 289 6.77 -19.31 11.29
N LYS A 290 5.77 -18.49 10.92
CA LYS A 290 4.36 -18.93 10.79
C LYS A 290 4.21 -20.05 9.79
N LEU A 291 4.85 -19.94 8.63
CA LEU A 291 4.83 -20.95 7.59
C LEU A 291 5.37 -22.28 8.11
N MET A 292 6.49 -22.25 8.82
CA MET A 292 7.15 -23.41 9.43
C MET A 292 6.29 -24.11 10.48
N ILE A 293 5.52 -23.35 11.27
CA ILE A 293 4.53 -23.90 12.21
C ILE A 293 3.41 -24.61 11.44
N LYS A 294 2.87 -24.00 10.37
CA LYS A 294 1.86 -24.62 9.52
C LYS A 294 2.37 -25.93 8.88
N ARG A 295 3.63 -25.95 8.43
CA ARG A 295 4.27 -27.17 7.88
C ARG A 295 4.42 -28.25 8.94
N SER A 296 4.88 -27.89 10.13
CA SER A 296 5.03 -28.82 11.25
C SER A 296 3.68 -29.43 11.65
N LYS A 297 2.64 -28.58 11.81
CA LYS A 297 1.28 -29.04 12.09
C LYS A 297 0.74 -29.99 11.03
N LYS A 298 0.98 -29.69 9.74
CA LYS A 298 0.54 -30.55 8.63
C LYS A 298 1.23 -31.92 8.63
N ASN A 299 2.51 -31.97 9.02
CA ASN A 299 3.28 -33.21 9.02
C ASN A 299 2.98 -34.13 10.23
N GLY A 300 2.54 -33.59 11.36
CA GLY A 300 2.27 -34.38 12.56
C GLY A 300 3.53 -35.01 13.15
N VAL A 301 3.39 -36.07 13.96
CA VAL A 301 4.49 -36.68 14.73
C VAL A 301 5.20 -37.85 14.03
N GLU A 302 4.66 -38.34 12.91
CA GLU A 302 5.07 -39.62 12.27
C GLU A 302 6.23 -39.48 11.27
N LEU A 303 7.21 -38.61 11.53
CA LEU A 303 8.35 -38.43 10.64
C LEU A 303 9.66 -38.96 11.24
N SER A 304 10.38 -39.80 10.50
CA SER A 304 11.73 -40.23 10.90
C SER A 304 12.75 -39.11 10.67
N PHE A 305 13.53 -38.82 11.71
CA PHE A 305 14.64 -37.87 11.68
C PHE A 305 15.99 -38.60 11.82
N SER A 306 16.03 -39.90 11.56
CA SER A 306 17.28 -40.63 11.42
C SER A 306 17.90 -40.34 10.06
N LEU A 307 19.23 -40.37 9.97
CA LEU A 307 19.91 -40.44 8.68
C LEU A 307 19.89 -41.87 8.08
N SER A 308 19.63 -42.91 8.88
CA SER A 308 19.39 -44.27 8.39
C SER A 308 17.94 -44.44 7.93
N ARG A 309 17.74 -45.11 6.78
CA ARG A 309 16.40 -45.44 6.24
C ARG A 309 15.86 -46.72 6.89
N GLU A 310 15.30 -46.64 8.09
CA GLU A 310 14.38 -47.69 8.57
C GLU A 310 13.26 -47.01 9.36
N ASP A 311 12.07 -46.88 8.75
CA ASP A 311 10.77 -46.83 9.42
C ASP A 311 9.61 -46.97 8.39
N PRO A 312 8.45 -47.53 8.81
CA PRO A 312 7.51 -48.30 7.97
C PRO A 312 6.54 -47.45 7.11
N PRO A 313 5.81 -48.08 6.15
CA PRO A 313 4.93 -47.34 5.23
C PRO A 313 3.65 -46.82 5.90
N PRO A 314 3.05 -45.72 5.38
CA PRO A 314 1.88 -45.08 5.98
C PRO A 314 0.59 -45.91 5.77
N PRO A 315 -0.43 -45.80 6.66
CA PRO A 315 -1.71 -46.45 6.47
C PRO A 315 -2.57 -45.74 5.41
N GLY A 316 -3.36 -46.52 4.68
CA GLY A 316 -4.27 -46.08 3.62
C GLY A 316 -5.55 -45.40 4.13
N PRO A 317 -6.35 -44.81 3.22
CA PRO A 317 -7.44 -43.92 3.58
C PRO A 317 -8.76 -44.69 3.75
N GLU A 318 -9.28 -44.76 4.98
CA GLU A 318 -10.70 -45.07 5.22
C GLU A 318 -11.28 -44.25 6.37
N SER A 319 -12.56 -43.90 6.20
CA SER A 319 -13.50 -43.28 7.15
C SER A 319 -13.51 -41.75 7.29
N ALA A 320 -13.86 -41.09 6.21
CA ALA A 320 -14.69 -39.89 6.28
C ALA A 320 -16.17 -40.32 6.34
N GLU A 321 -16.82 -40.19 7.50
CA GLU A 321 -18.26 -39.87 7.67
C GLU A 321 -18.69 -40.05 9.13
N LYS A 322 -19.20 -38.95 9.72
CA LYS A 322 -20.29 -38.84 10.72
C LYS A 322 -20.02 -37.71 11.73
N GLN A 323 -20.62 -36.54 11.50
CA GLN A 323 -21.81 -36.06 12.24
C GLN A 323 -22.07 -34.58 11.96
N LYS A 324 -23.35 -34.32 11.66
CA LYS A 324 -24.03 -33.07 11.37
C LYS A 324 -24.68 -32.49 12.64
N GLU A 325 -24.89 -31.15 12.61
CA GLU A 325 -26.02 -30.38 13.20
C GLU A 325 -26.17 -30.43 14.75
N SER A 326 -26.33 -29.35 15.52
CA SER A 326 -27.29 -28.22 15.53
C SER A 326 -26.61 -26.94 16.14
N GLU A 327 -27.11 -25.70 16.13
CA GLU A 327 -28.41 -25.20 16.61
C GLU A 327 -28.59 -23.69 16.26
N GLU A 328 -29.85 -23.22 16.25
CA GLU A 328 -30.34 -21.91 15.77
C GLU A 328 -30.48 -20.81 16.85
N ARG A 329 -30.40 -19.55 16.37
CA ARG A 329 -31.16 -18.31 16.70
C ARG A 329 -31.25 -17.76 18.15
N THR A 330 -30.94 -16.46 18.27
CA THR A 330 -31.88 -15.46 18.83
C THR A 330 -31.54 -14.03 18.37
N GLN A 331 -32.56 -13.20 18.24
CA GLN A 331 -32.57 -11.77 17.88
C GLN A 331 -33.24 -11.01 19.04
N GLU A 332 -32.70 -9.87 19.49
CA GLU A 332 -33.38 -8.56 19.68
C GLU A 332 -32.72 -7.62 20.72
N ASN A 333 -32.60 -6.35 20.30
CA ASN A 333 -32.81 -5.04 20.96
C ASN A 333 -32.02 -4.57 22.21
N GLY A 334 -31.42 -3.37 22.08
CA GLY A 334 -31.51 -2.28 23.08
C GLY A 334 -30.26 -1.94 23.91
N SER A 335 -29.75 -0.71 23.73
CA SER A 335 -28.67 -0.01 24.47
C SER A 335 -27.22 -0.46 24.17
N ILE A 336 -26.37 0.49 23.77
CA ILE A 336 -24.94 0.25 23.53
C ILE A 336 -24.23 0.23 24.90
N GLY A 337 -24.26 -0.92 25.54
CA GLY A 337 -23.29 -1.28 26.58
C GLY A 337 -21.98 -1.73 25.95
N LEU A 338 -20.86 -1.55 26.65
CA LEU A 338 -19.53 -2.06 26.26
C LEU A 338 -19.63 -3.56 25.89
N PRO A 339 -19.23 -3.98 24.67
CA PRO A 339 -19.41 -5.36 24.23
C PRO A 339 -18.50 -6.34 24.97
N GLU A 340 -19.00 -7.55 25.25
CA GLU A 340 -18.19 -8.67 25.70
C GLU A 340 -17.17 -9.13 24.64
N LYS A 341 -16.00 -9.60 25.10
CA LYS A 341 -14.82 -9.98 24.31
C LYS A 341 -15.15 -10.99 23.19
N LYS A 342 -15.13 -10.51 21.93
CA LYS A 342 -14.99 -11.36 20.74
C LYS A 342 -13.52 -11.74 20.46
N LYS A 343 -13.33 -12.94 19.91
CA LYS A 343 -12.06 -13.45 19.35
C LYS A 343 -11.65 -12.63 18.11
N GLY A 344 -10.78 -11.63 18.30
CA GLY A 344 -10.00 -10.96 17.24
C GLY A 344 -10.80 -10.08 16.25
N LEU A 345 -10.14 -9.08 15.67
CA LEU A 345 -10.71 -8.24 14.60
C LEU A 345 -10.86 -9.02 13.29
N SER A 346 -12.01 -8.87 12.62
CA SER A 346 -12.27 -9.34 11.26
C SER A 346 -11.43 -8.62 10.20
N LEU A 347 -11.39 -9.16 8.98
CA LEU A 347 -10.62 -8.58 7.87
C LEU A 347 -11.05 -7.14 7.55
N ASN A 348 -12.36 -6.89 7.48
CA ASN A 348 -12.90 -5.57 7.17
C ASN A 348 -12.59 -4.55 8.29
N GLU A 349 -12.63 -4.98 9.55
CA GLU A 349 -12.27 -4.14 10.70
C GLU A 349 -10.78 -3.75 10.65
N ARG A 350 -9.89 -4.70 10.36
CA ARG A 350 -8.44 -4.44 10.18
C ARG A 350 -8.17 -3.53 8.99
N LEU A 351 -8.79 -3.78 7.84
CA LEU A 351 -8.62 -2.95 6.64
C LEU A 351 -9.09 -1.52 6.86
N SER A 352 -10.19 -1.33 7.60
CA SER A 352 -10.75 -0.02 7.91
C SER A 352 -9.83 0.78 8.83
N LEU A 353 -9.25 0.13 9.85
CA LEU A 353 -8.22 0.73 10.70
C LEU A 353 -6.93 1.06 9.92
N VAL A 354 -6.46 0.16 9.04
CA VAL A 354 -5.30 0.41 8.16
C VAL A 354 -5.56 1.58 7.21
N ALA A 355 -6.80 1.75 6.71
CA ALA A 355 -7.14 2.86 5.82
C ALA A 355 -7.01 4.23 6.50
N LEU A 356 -6.97 4.32 7.83
CA LEU A 356 -6.64 5.55 8.55
C LEU A 356 -5.15 5.94 8.45
N ILE A 357 -4.28 4.96 8.17
CA ILE A 357 -2.83 5.08 8.04
C ILE A 357 -2.45 5.21 6.55
N ASP A 358 -1.70 6.25 6.23
CA ASP A 358 -1.24 6.53 4.85
C ASP A 358 -0.11 5.58 4.43
N GLU A 359 0.04 5.35 3.12
CA GLU A 359 0.99 4.41 2.53
C GLU A 359 2.45 4.80 2.79
N GLY A 360 2.76 6.10 2.73
CA GLY A 360 4.08 6.64 3.10
C GLY A 360 4.38 6.57 4.60
N MET A 361 3.36 6.32 5.44
CA MET A 361 3.48 6.10 6.90
C MET A 361 3.58 4.62 7.28
N ARG A 362 3.87 3.74 6.32
CA ARG A 362 4.11 2.31 6.58
C ARG A 362 5.59 1.95 6.65
N GLN A 363 6.45 2.89 6.28
CA GLN A 363 7.90 2.66 6.13
C GLN A 363 8.64 2.52 7.46
N GLY A 364 8.02 2.89 8.59
CA GLY A 364 8.64 2.85 9.92
C GLY A 364 8.24 1.76 10.86
N LEU A 365 7.83 0.60 10.36
CA LEU A 365 7.42 -0.52 11.18
C LEU A 365 8.63 -1.41 11.55
N PRO A 366 9.25 -1.19 12.73
CA PRO A 366 9.77 -2.31 13.51
C PRO A 366 9.07 -2.37 14.88
N GLU A 367 8.56 -3.55 15.22
CA GLU A 367 8.35 -4.05 16.60
C GLU A 367 7.30 -3.39 17.52
N ALA A 368 6.38 -2.54 17.05
CA ALA A 368 5.22 -2.14 17.87
C ALA A 368 4.11 -3.23 17.83
N PRO A 369 3.74 -3.88 18.96
CA PRO A 369 2.75 -4.98 18.98
C PRO A 369 1.41 -4.62 18.34
N VAL A 370 1.01 -3.35 18.51
CA VAL A 370 -0.25 -2.78 18.01
C VAL A 370 -0.22 -2.60 16.48
N ALA A 371 0.91 -2.18 15.90
CA ALA A 371 1.03 -2.09 14.45
C ALA A 371 1.24 -3.46 13.80
N ALA A 372 1.94 -4.38 14.46
CA ALA A 372 2.05 -5.76 14.00
C ALA A 372 0.66 -6.44 13.93
N ASP A 373 -0.15 -6.34 14.97
CA ASP A 373 -1.50 -6.93 15.02
C ASP A 373 -2.44 -6.42 13.90
N LEU A 374 -2.33 -5.13 13.56
CA LEU A 374 -3.17 -4.51 12.53
C LEU A 374 -2.80 -4.92 11.10
N PHE A 375 -1.52 -5.12 10.81
CA PHE A 375 -1.00 -5.34 9.45
C PHE A 375 -0.60 -6.80 9.15
N ASN A 376 -0.50 -7.67 10.16
CA ASN A 376 -0.17 -9.08 10.00
C ASN A 376 -1.28 -9.88 9.28
N ASP A 377 -0.88 -10.77 8.36
CA ASP A 377 -1.74 -11.64 7.54
C ASP A 377 -2.77 -10.93 6.64
N LEU A 378 -2.82 -9.59 6.64
CA LEU A 378 -3.83 -8.77 5.97
C LEU A 378 -3.87 -9.03 4.45
N TRP A 379 -2.69 -9.11 3.82
CA TRP A 379 -2.59 -9.33 2.38
C TRP A 379 -2.82 -10.79 1.99
N ASP A 380 -2.47 -11.73 2.85
CA ASP A 380 -2.81 -13.16 2.67
C ASP A 380 -4.31 -13.38 2.77
N LEU A 381 -4.97 -12.72 3.73
CA LEU A 381 -6.42 -12.68 3.88
C LEU A 381 -7.08 -11.99 2.66
N VAL A 382 -6.63 -10.80 2.26
CA VAL A 382 -7.16 -10.10 1.06
C VAL A 382 -7.01 -10.95 -0.20
N ASN A 383 -5.84 -11.58 -0.41
CA ASN A 383 -5.57 -12.39 -1.59
C ASN A 383 -6.34 -13.72 -1.56
N ALA A 384 -6.51 -14.37 -0.40
CA ALA A 384 -7.33 -15.57 -0.23
C ALA A 384 -8.83 -15.27 -0.43
N THR A 385 -9.31 -14.19 0.18
CA THR A 385 -10.68 -13.67 0.07
C THR A 385 -11.02 -13.26 -1.38
N ALA A 386 -10.08 -12.66 -2.12
CA ALA A 386 -10.26 -12.30 -3.53
C ALA A 386 -10.26 -13.52 -4.48
N LYS A 387 -9.36 -14.51 -4.24
CA LYS A 387 -9.27 -15.74 -5.04
C LYS A 387 -10.54 -16.61 -4.94
N GLY A 388 -11.20 -16.63 -3.77
CA GLY A 388 -12.43 -17.38 -3.53
C GLY A 388 -13.75 -16.64 -3.83
N GLY A 389 -13.73 -15.43 -4.41
CA GLY A 389 -14.96 -14.65 -4.59
C GLY A 389 -16.05 -15.37 -5.41
N ARG A 390 -17.28 -15.45 -4.90
CA ARG A 390 -18.47 -15.93 -5.63
C ARG A 390 -19.48 -14.79 -5.75
N ILE A 391 -19.94 -14.53 -6.96
CA ILE A 391 -21.00 -13.53 -7.20
C ILE A 391 -22.33 -14.22 -6.96
N ASN A 392 -22.96 -13.92 -5.83
CA ASN A 392 -24.21 -14.52 -5.41
C ASN A 392 -25.36 -13.53 -5.61
N ARG A 393 -26.43 -13.97 -6.26
CA ARG A 393 -27.64 -13.17 -6.43
C ARG A 393 -28.44 -13.13 -5.13
N LEU A 394 -28.68 -11.94 -4.58
CA LEU A 394 -29.75 -11.74 -3.62
C LEU A 394 -31.10 -11.63 -4.35
N LYS A 395 -32.05 -12.48 -3.98
CA LYS A 395 -33.48 -12.23 -4.23
C LYS A 395 -34.00 -11.46 -3.01
N PHE A 396 -34.34 -10.18 -3.17
CA PHE A 396 -35.07 -9.43 -2.13
C PHE A 396 -36.41 -8.89 -2.63
N LYS A 397 -37.33 -8.76 -1.67
CA LYS A 397 -38.79 -8.57 -1.79
C LYS A 397 -39.28 -7.12 -2.01
N TYR A 398 -38.40 -6.14 -2.22
CA TYR A 398 -38.81 -4.74 -2.38
C TYR A 398 -38.19 -4.10 -3.63
N SER A 399 -38.75 -4.40 -4.80
CA SER A 399 -38.48 -3.62 -6.02
C SER A 399 -39.48 -2.48 -6.13
N GLN A 400 -39.27 -1.39 -5.39
CA GLN A 400 -39.91 -0.12 -5.75
C GLN A 400 -39.11 0.51 -6.90
N ASP A 401 -39.79 0.86 -7.99
CA ASP A 401 -39.28 1.62 -9.15
C ASP A 401 -38.22 0.98 -10.07
N GLY A 402 -37.92 -0.32 -9.91
CA GLY A 402 -37.10 -1.08 -10.86
C GLY A 402 -35.60 -1.13 -10.55
N PHE A 403 -35.15 -0.55 -9.44
CA PHE A 403 -33.77 -0.71 -8.95
C PHE A 403 -33.50 -2.15 -8.46
N GLN A 404 -32.32 -2.68 -8.78
CA GLN A 404 -31.82 -4.01 -8.43
C GLN A 404 -30.36 -3.93 -7.99
N MET A 405 -29.92 -4.86 -7.15
CA MET A 405 -28.55 -4.90 -6.65
C MET A 405 -27.97 -6.32 -6.75
N PHE A 406 -26.71 -6.44 -7.19
CA PHE A 406 -25.89 -7.63 -6.95
C PHE A 406 -24.88 -7.39 -5.82
N GLU A 407 -24.63 -8.41 -5.01
CA GLU A 407 -23.52 -8.41 -4.06
C GLU A 407 -22.42 -9.36 -4.52
N ILE A 408 -21.20 -8.92 -4.38
CA ILE A 408 -20.00 -9.72 -4.57
C ILE A 408 -19.58 -10.16 -3.18
N LYS A 409 -19.59 -11.47 -2.91
CA LYS A 409 -19.14 -12.01 -1.64
C LYS A 409 -17.90 -12.88 -1.83
N ALA A 410 -17.05 -12.90 -0.82
CA ALA A 410 -16.01 -13.89 -0.70
C ALA A 410 -16.61 -15.27 -0.39
N GLU A 411 -15.87 -16.33 -0.64
CA GLU A 411 -16.20 -17.68 -0.16
C GLU A 411 -16.35 -17.74 1.37
N THR A 412 -15.68 -16.84 2.09
CA THR A 412 -15.80 -16.65 3.55
C THR A 412 -17.06 -15.91 3.98
N GLY A 413 -17.87 -15.41 3.04
CA GLY A 413 -19.11 -14.66 3.30
C GLY A 413 -18.95 -13.13 3.38
N GLU A 414 -17.72 -12.62 3.35
CA GLU A 414 -17.41 -11.18 3.42
C GLU A 414 -17.87 -10.43 2.16
N HIS A 415 -18.36 -9.20 2.31
CA HIS A 415 -18.80 -8.38 1.18
C HIS A 415 -17.59 -7.72 0.49
N LEU A 416 -17.38 -8.02 -0.79
CA LEU A 416 -16.27 -7.52 -1.62
C LEU A 416 -16.66 -6.35 -2.51
N GLY A 417 -17.96 -6.23 -2.81
CA GLY A 417 -18.47 -5.18 -3.66
C GLY A 417 -19.96 -5.33 -3.96
N ARG A 418 -20.53 -4.32 -4.64
CA ARG A 418 -21.93 -4.27 -5.04
C ARG A 418 -22.09 -3.67 -6.43
N LEU A 419 -23.10 -4.12 -7.16
CA LEU A 419 -23.50 -3.55 -8.43
C LEU A 419 -24.93 -3.03 -8.30
N ASN A 420 -25.12 -1.72 -8.45
CA ASN A 420 -26.44 -1.10 -8.44
C ASN A 420 -26.93 -0.92 -9.86
N MET A 421 -28.16 -1.35 -10.12
CA MET A 421 -28.70 -1.46 -11.48
C MET A 421 -30.14 -0.97 -11.54
N LEU A 422 -30.51 -0.37 -12.66
CA LEU A 422 -31.89 -0.01 -12.98
C LEU A 422 -32.41 -0.92 -14.09
N TYR A 423 -33.53 -1.60 -13.84
CA TYR A 423 -34.22 -2.38 -14.86
C TYR A 423 -35.28 -1.54 -15.57
N LEU A 424 -35.14 -1.43 -16.89
CA LEU A 424 -36.10 -0.77 -17.78
C LEU A 424 -36.75 -1.81 -18.68
N LYS A 425 -38.08 -1.92 -18.62
CA LYS A 425 -38.84 -2.90 -19.43
C LYS A 425 -39.09 -2.43 -20.87
N LYS A 426 -39.19 -1.12 -21.09
CA LYS A 426 -39.49 -0.49 -22.39
C LYS A 426 -38.40 0.52 -22.75
N PRO A 427 -38.10 0.74 -24.04
CA PRO A 427 -38.69 0.08 -25.23
C PRO A 427 -38.18 -1.36 -25.48
N ILE A 428 -37.09 -1.73 -24.82
CA ILE A 428 -36.46 -3.05 -24.84
C ILE A 428 -36.01 -3.37 -23.41
N PRO A 429 -36.11 -4.63 -22.94
CA PRO A 429 -35.57 -5.02 -21.64
C PRO A 429 -34.10 -4.64 -21.52
N CYS A 430 -33.80 -3.82 -20.52
CA CYS A 430 -32.47 -3.29 -20.32
C CYS A 430 -32.13 -3.25 -18.83
N TYR A 431 -30.89 -3.61 -18.53
CA TYR A 431 -30.28 -3.40 -17.23
C TYR A 431 -29.19 -2.34 -17.36
N TYR A 432 -29.44 -1.18 -16.79
CA TYR A 432 -28.49 -0.09 -16.71
C TYR A 432 -27.68 -0.22 -15.42
N LEU A 433 -26.37 -0.41 -15.53
CA LEU A 433 -25.46 -0.47 -14.39
C LEU A 433 -25.08 0.95 -14.00
N VAL A 434 -25.63 1.38 -12.88
CA VAL A 434 -25.52 2.75 -12.39
C VAL A 434 -24.15 3.00 -11.76
N TYR A 435 -23.72 2.07 -10.90
CA TYR A 435 -22.44 2.15 -10.22
C TYR A 435 -21.96 0.77 -9.77
N VAL A 436 -20.65 0.56 -9.84
CA VAL A 436 -19.95 -0.62 -9.33
C VAL A 436 -19.07 -0.19 -8.18
N GLU A 437 -19.34 -0.76 -7.01
CA GLU A 437 -18.54 -0.51 -5.83
C GLU A 437 -17.72 -1.74 -5.49
N VAL A 438 -16.42 -1.52 -5.30
CA VAL A 438 -15.49 -2.54 -4.81
C VAL A 438 -14.74 -1.96 -3.63
N ALA A 439 -14.68 -2.72 -2.53
CA ALA A 439 -13.94 -2.29 -1.34
C ALA A 439 -12.48 -1.99 -1.74
N ALA A 440 -11.93 -0.86 -1.25
CA ALA A 440 -10.64 -0.34 -1.69
C ALA A 440 -9.50 -1.38 -1.77
N PRO A 441 -9.38 -2.34 -0.83
CA PRO A 441 -8.34 -3.38 -0.87
C PRO A 441 -8.46 -4.40 -2.01
N PHE A 442 -9.65 -4.53 -2.61
CA PHE A 442 -9.92 -5.45 -3.72
C PHE A 442 -9.91 -4.75 -5.10
N ARG A 443 -9.67 -3.43 -5.14
CA ARG A 443 -9.49 -2.69 -6.40
C ARG A 443 -8.19 -3.12 -7.07
N ARG A 444 -8.16 -3.08 -8.41
CA ARG A 444 -7.00 -3.49 -9.25
C ARG A 444 -6.53 -4.94 -9.08
N LYS A 445 -7.28 -5.80 -8.37
CA LYS A 445 -7.01 -7.25 -8.21
C LYS A 445 -7.74 -8.12 -9.25
N GLY A 446 -8.02 -7.57 -10.45
CA GLY A 446 -8.72 -8.28 -11.53
C GLY A 446 -10.23 -8.47 -11.35
N LEU A 447 -10.82 -7.95 -10.27
CA LEU A 447 -12.25 -8.09 -9.98
C LEU A 447 -13.14 -7.43 -11.05
N GLY A 448 -12.70 -6.31 -11.65
CA GLY A 448 -13.44 -5.63 -12.73
C GLY A 448 -13.74 -6.52 -13.94
N ASN A 449 -12.77 -7.31 -14.41
CA ASN A 449 -12.97 -8.28 -15.48
C ASN A 449 -13.99 -9.36 -15.11
N ARG A 450 -13.95 -9.84 -13.86
CA ARG A 450 -14.88 -10.86 -13.35
C ARG A 450 -16.31 -10.31 -13.25
N ILE A 451 -16.45 -9.06 -12.81
CA ILE A 451 -17.73 -8.35 -12.72
C ILE A 451 -18.34 -8.17 -14.11
N LEU A 452 -17.57 -7.65 -15.07
CA LEU A 452 -18.05 -7.43 -16.45
C LEU A 452 -18.46 -8.73 -17.13
N LYS A 453 -17.67 -9.79 -16.97
CA LYS A 453 -17.99 -11.12 -17.51
C LYS A 453 -19.27 -11.69 -16.91
N TYR A 454 -19.38 -11.67 -15.58
CA TYR A 454 -20.58 -12.18 -14.91
C TYR A 454 -21.84 -11.38 -15.28
N PHE A 455 -21.70 -10.05 -15.40
CA PHE A 455 -22.81 -9.21 -15.80
C PHE A 455 -23.24 -9.49 -17.25
N ALA A 456 -22.29 -9.67 -18.17
CA ALA A 456 -22.58 -10.11 -19.54
C ALA A 456 -23.31 -11.47 -19.56
N ASP A 457 -22.84 -12.47 -18.82
CA ASP A 457 -23.49 -13.79 -18.72
C ASP A 457 -24.93 -13.67 -18.18
N PHE A 458 -25.15 -12.78 -17.20
CA PHE A 458 -26.47 -12.47 -16.67
C PHE A 458 -27.38 -11.85 -17.75
N LEU A 459 -26.90 -10.88 -18.52
CA LEU A 459 -27.64 -10.24 -19.60
C LEU A 459 -28.05 -11.23 -20.70
N ILE A 460 -27.14 -12.16 -21.05
CA ILE A 460 -27.42 -13.28 -21.97
C ILE A 460 -28.58 -14.12 -21.43
N SER A 461 -28.51 -14.52 -20.15
CA SER A 461 -29.57 -15.33 -19.52
C SER A 461 -30.94 -14.64 -19.47
N LYS A 462 -30.97 -13.30 -19.55
CA LYS A 462 -32.19 -12.49 -19.53
C LYS A 462 -32.65 -12.04 -20.90
N SER A 463 -31.86 -12.27 -21.95
CA SER A 463 -32.10 -11.69 -23.28
C SER A 463 -32.36 -10.18 -23.22
N ALA A 464 -31.57 -9.48 -22.41
CA ALA A 464 -31.71 -8.06 -22.13
C ALA A 464 -30.43 -7.30 -22.49
N VAL A 465 -30.58 -6.05 -22.93
CA VAL A 465 -29.46 -5.16 -23.21
C VAL A 465 -28.82 -4.68 -21.89
N GLY A 466 -27.50 -4.53 -21.88
CA GLY A 466 -26.78 -3.89 -20.77
C GLY A 466 -26.26 -2.53 -21.17
N ILE A 467 -26.34 -1.54 -20.28
CA ILE A 467 -25.65 -0.25 -20.44
C ILE A 467 -24.79 0.02 -19.21
N LEU A 468 -23.57 0.50 -19.43
CA LEU A 468 -22.65 0.98 -18.40
C LEU A 468 -22.47 2.48 -18.53
N ASP A 469 -22.36 3.12 -17.38
CA ASP A 469 -22.00 4.53 -17.21
C ASP A 469 -20.74 4.65 -16.34
N ASN A 470 -20.17 5.85 -16.25
CA ASN A 470 -18.94 6.15 -15.48
C ASN A 470 -17.80 5.19 -15.85
N ILE A 471 -17.63 4.98 -17.15
CA ILE A 471 -16.61 4.09 -17.68
C ILE A 471 -15.22 4.70 -17.55
N ILE A 472 -14.20 3.84 -17.59
CA ILE A 472 -12.81 4.27 -17.70
C ILE A 472 -12.66 5.18 -18.94
N PRO A 473 -11.94 6.32 -18.88
CA PRO A 473 -11.71 7.17 -20.04
C PRO A 473 -11.02 6.39 -21.17
N PRO A 474 -11.35 6.65 -22.45
CA PRO A 474 -10.73 5.98 -23.60
C PRO A 474 -9.20 6.07 -23.66
N GLU A 475 -8.63 7.09 -23.03
CA GLU A 475 -7.19 7.39 -22.98
C GLU A 475 -6.45 6.53 -21.94
N ASP A 476 -7.18 5.89 -21.01
CA ASP A 476 -6.59 5.05 -19.98
C ASP A 476 -6.22 3.65 -20.55
N PRO A 477 -5.00 3.13 -20.30
CA PRO A 477 -4.54 1.82 -20.81
C PRO A 477 -5.43 0.63 -20.42
N THR A 478 -6.29 0.79 -19.41
CA THR A 478 -7.21 -0.25 -18.95
C THR A 478 -8.59 -0.20 -19.62
N TYR A 479 -8.86 0.77 -20.49
CA TYR A 479 -10.11 0.89 -21.24
C TYR A 479 -10.48 -0.37 -22.04
N ASP A 480 -9.48 -1.05 -22.60
CA ASP A 480 -9.65 -2.23 -23.44
C ASP A 480 -10.33 -3.42 -22.75
N ILE A 481 -10.50 -3.40 -21.42
CA ILE A 481 -11.24 -4.44 -20.69
C ILE A 481 -12.68 -4.57 -21.19
N TYR A 482 -13.31 -3.46 -21.58
CA TYR A 482 -14.70 -3.47 -22.06
C TYR A 482 -14.80 -4.16 -23.42
N LEU A 483 -13.91 -3.78 -24.34
CA LEU A 483 -13.86 -4.34 -25.70
C LEU A 483 -13.57 -5.85 -25.67
N LYS A 484 -12.63 -6.28 -24.82
CA LYS A 484 -12.30 -7.71 -24.62
C LYS A 484 -13.46 -8.54 -24.08
N GLN A 485 -14.46 -7.91 -23.47
CA GLN A 485 -15.68 -8.55 -22.94
C GLN A 485 -16.91 -8.26 -23.82
N SER A 486 -16.71 -7.88 -25.09
CA SER A 486 -17.76 -7.60 -26.07
C SER A 486 -18.67 -6.40 -25.76
N TRP A 487 -18.28 -5.54 -24.83
CA TRP A 487 -18.93 -4.23 -24.63
C TRP A 487 -18.46 -3.27 -25.72
N ARG A 488 -19.35 -2.42 -26.21
CA ARG A 488 -19.05 -1.48 -27.30
C ARG A 488 -19.56 -0.09 -26.95
N PRO A 489 -18.94 0.99 -27.45
CA PRO A 489 -19.49 2.33 -27.29
C PRO A 489 -20.90 2.43 -27.88
N VAL A 490 -21.84 3.09 -27.17
CA VAL A 490 -23.24 3.22 -27.59
C VAL A 490 -23.35 3.91 -28.96
N GLU A 491 -22.43 4.82 -29.27
CA GLU A 491 -22.35 5.60 -30.51
C GLU A 491 -22.19 4.69 -31.73
N LYS A 492 -21.60 3.50 -31.57
CA LYS A 492 -21.51 2.51 -32.66
C LYS A 492 -22.87 1.97 -33.10
N ILE A 493 -23.91 2.13 -32.28
CA ILE A 493 -25.27 1.68 -32.58
C ILE A 493 -26.18 2.85 -33.00
N ILE A 494 -26.13 3.98 -32.29
CA ILE A 494 -27.03 5.10 -32.53
C ILE A 494 -26.45 6.21 -33.43
N GLY A 495 -25.13 6.23 -33.65
CA GLY A 495 -24.39 7.31 -34.31
C GLY A 495 -24.01 8.44 -33.34
N GLN A 496 -23.02 9.26 -33.69
CA GLN A 496 -22.66 10.45 -32.90
C GLN A 496 -23.78 11.50 -33.03
N LEU A 497 -24.43 11.82 -31.91
CA LEU A 497 -25.48 12.83 -31.81
C LEU A 497 -25.04 13.89 -30.79
N MET A 498 -25.18 15.17 -31.12
CA MET A 498 -24.77 16.31 -30.25
C MET A 498 -25.40 16.27 -28.84
N LEU A 499 -26.55 15.61 -28.68
CA LEU A 499 -27.23 15.45 -27.38
C LEU A 499 -26.53 14.51 -26.38
N TYR A 500 -25.56 13.70 -26.83
CA TYR A 500 -24.86 12.69 -26.03
C TYR A 500 -23.33 12.82 -26.16
N LYS A 501 -22.83 13.99 -26.57
CA LYS A 501 -21.42 14.21 -26.89
C LYS A 501 -20.48 14.07 -25.68
N ASP A 502 -21.02 14.27 -24.48
CA ASP A 502 -20.27 14.26 -23.22
C ASP A 502 -20.54 13.01 -22.36
N ASP A 503 -21.42 12.10 -22.81
CA ASP A 503 -21.83 10.93 -22.04
C ASP A 503 -21.16 9.64 -22.58
N ASN A 504 -20.12 9.15 -21.90
CA ASN A 504 -19.37 7.95 -22.30
C ASN A 504 -20.10 6.66 -21.83
N TYR A 505 -21.05 6.18 -22.63
CA TYR A 505 -21.78 4.93 -22.35
C TYR A 505 -21.23 3.72 -23.11
N MET A 506 -21.16 2.56 -22.44
CA MET A 506 -20.92 1.27 -23.09
C MET A 506 -22.20 0.44 -23.13
N ILE A 507 -22.41 -0.29 -24.22
CA ILE A 507 -23.53 -1.20 -24.42
C ILE A 507 -23.07 -2.63 -24.63
N PHE A 508 -23.82 -3.56 -24.04
CA PHE A 508 -23.74 -4.98 -24.31
C PHE A 508 -25.04 -5.46 -24.96
N ILE A 509 -24.93 -6.07 -26.14
CA ILE A 509 -26.03 -6.66 -26.88
C ILE A 509 -25.89 -8.18 -26.77
N PRO A 510 -26.84 -8.89 -26.13
CA PRO A 510 -26.75 -10.34 -26.03
C PRO A 510 -26.95 -10.99 -27.42
N PRO A 511 -26.40 -12.20 -27.66
CA PRO A 511 -26.48 -12.88 -28.96
C PRO A 511 -27.91 -13.03 -29.51
N ALA A 512 -28.91 -13.22 -28.64
CA ALA A 512 -30.33 -13.33 -29.02
C ALA A 512 -30.92 -12.06 -29.67
N LEU A 513 -30.21 -10.94 -29.58
CA LEU A 513 -30.60 -9.64 -30.13
C LEU A 513 -29.63 -9.15 -31.22
N GLU A 514 -28.55 -9.88 -31.51
CA GLU A 514 -27.64 -9.55 -32.61
C GLU A 514 -28.37 -9.65 -33.96
N GLY A 515 -28.06 -8.71 -34.86
CA GLY A 515 -28.66 -8.63 -36.20
C GLY A 515 -30.04 -7.96 -36.28
N LYS A 516 -30.66 -7.57 -35.15
CA LYS A 516 -31.90 -6.78 -35.14
C LYS A 516 -31.61 -5.27 -35.28
N ASP A 517 -32.55 -4.51 -35.85
CA ASP A 517 -32.47 -3.04 -35.81
C ASP A 517 -32.78 -2.53 -34.39
N LEU A 518 -31.73 -2.16 -33.67
CA LEU A 518 -31.80 -1.69 -32.29
C LEU A 518 -31.60 -0.17 -32.17
N LYS A 519 -31.41 0.55 -33.28
CA LYS A 519 -31.06 1.98 -33.27
C LYS A 519 -32.13 2.82 -32.56
N GLN A 520 -33.38 2.70 -32.99
CA GLN A 520 -34.51 3.45 -32.41
C GLN A 520 -34.85 3.03 -30.96
N PRO A 521 -34.89 1.72 -30.61
CA PRO A 521 -35.04 1.28 -29.23
C PRO A 521 -33.97 1.83 -28.28
N ILE A 522 -32.69 1.77 -28.65
CA ILE A 522 -31.59 2.23 -27.79
C ILE A 522 -31.62 3.76 -27.63
N LEU A 523 -31.91 4.51 -28.70
CA LEU A 523 -31.99 5.97 -28.65
C LEU A 523 -33.11 6.46 -27.71
N LYS A 524 -34.28 5.81 -27.74
CA LYS A 524 -35.37 6.05 -26.77
C LYS A 524 -34.97 5.69 -25.35
N LEU A 525 -34.16 4.66 -25.17
CA LEU A 525 -33.70 4.22 -23.85
C LEU A 525 -32.69 5.20 -23.23
N MET A 526 -31.74 5.70 -24.03
CA MET A 526 -30.82 6.79 -23.65
C MET A 526 -31.58 8.03 -23.19
N TYR A 527 -32.62 8.44 -23.92
CA TYR A 527 -33.48 9.56 -23.53
C TYR A 527 -34.17 9.34 -22.18
N HIS A 528 -34.66 8.12 -21.92
CA HIS A 528 -35.27 7.77 -20.63
C HIS A 528 -34.28 7.82 -19.48
N LEU A 529 -33.03 7.37 -19.68
CA LEU A 529 -31.98 7.43 -18.66
C LEU A 529 -31.59 8.88 -18.37
N LYS A 530 -31.36 9.71 -19.38
CA LYS A 530 -31.03 11.13 -19.23
C LYS A 530 -32.08 11.90 -18.43
N ARG A 531 -33.37 11.67 -18.71
CA ARG A 531 -34.48 12.31 -17.97
C ARG A 531 -34.57 11.85 -16.51
N ARG A 532 -34.14 10.63 -16.20
CA ARG A 532 -34.14 10.08 -14.84
C ARG A 532 -32.83 10.32 -14.09
N ARG A 533 -31.82 10.93 -14.71
CA ARG A 533 -30.47 11.07 -14.16
C ARG A 533 -30.45 11.74 -12.79
N SER A 534 -31.10 12.89 -12.63
CA SER A 534 -31.17 13.57 -11.34
C SER A 534 -31.81 12.72 -10.23
N LEU A 535 -32.86 11.97 -10.52
CA LEU A 535 -33.49 11.06 -9.56
C LEU A 535 -32.61 9.85 -9.23
N ILE A 536 -31.84 9.36 -10.20
CA ILE A 536 -30.85 8.30 -10.00
C ILE A 536 -29.74 8.83 -9.08
N ASP A 537 -29.19 10.00 -9.39
CA ASP A 537 -28.10 10.64 -8.64
C ASP A 537 -28.50 10.94 -7.19
N VAL A 538 -29.70 11.48 -6.95
CA VAL A 538 -30.21 11.75 -5.59
C VAL A 538 -30.28 10.46 -4.77
N ARG A 539 -30.82 9.39 -5.34
CA ARG A 539 -30.99 8.11 -4.64
C ARG A 539 -29.66 7.40 -4.40
N ASP A 540 -28.75 7.50 -5.34
CA ASP A 540 -27.38 6.99 -5.20
C ASP A 540 -26.63 7.77 -4.12
N ASN A 541 -26.75 9.09 -4.10
CA ASN A 541 -26.18 9.95 -3.05
C ASN A 541 -26.73 9.59 -1.68
N GLU A 542 -28.05 9.46 -1.52
CA GLU A 542 -28.67 9.04 -0.25
C GLU A 542 -28.16 7.68 0.22
N THR A 543 -28.07 6.70 -0.70
CA THR A 543 -27.59 5.35 -0.40
C THR A 543 -26.10 5.37 0.00
N MET A 544 -25.29 6.14 -0.73
CA MET A 544 -23.86 6.34 -0.45
C MET A 544 -23.65 6.98 0.91
N VAL A 545 -24.44 8.00 1.26
CA VAL A 545 -24.33 8.69 2.55
C VAL A 545 -24.71 7.77 3.71
N LYS A 546 -25.88 7.11 3.65
CA LYS A 546 -26.31 6.17 4.71
C LYS A 546 -25.27 5.07 4.94
N ARG A 547 -24.67 4.56 3.87
CA ARG A 547 -23.65 3.52 3.95
C ARG A 547 -22.33 4.05 4.51
N THR A 548 -21.82 5.16 3.98
CA THR A 548 -20.58 5.75 4.49
C THR A 548 -20.70 6.06 5.98
N MET A 549 -21.89 6.47 6.44
CA MET A 549 -22.19 6.60 7.87
C MET A 549 -22.15 5.28 8.63
N SER A 550 -22.68 4.19 8.08
CA SER A 550 -22.49 2.85 8.66
C SER A 550 -21.01 2.48 8.78
N GLU A 551 -20.22 2.74 7.74
CA GLU A 551 -18.77 2.44 7.73
C GLU A 551 -18.01 3.28 8.78
N PHE A 552 -18.36 4.55 8.95
CA PHE A 552 -17.80 5.36 10.05
C PHE A 552 -18.24 4.85 11.42
N ARG A 553 -19.49 4.40 11.61
CA ARG A 553 -19.97 3.82 12.88
C ARG A 553 -19.23 2.51 13.21
N GLU A 554 -19.10 1.63 12.22
CA GLU A 554 -18.35 0.37 12.34
C GLU A 554 -16.88 0.63 12.68
N LEU A 555 -16.23 1.56 11.97
CA LEU A 555 -14.84 1.94 12.23
C LEU A 555 -14.65 2.55 13.62
N TYR A 556 -15.57 3.42 14.06
CA TYR A 556 -15.56 3.97 15.41
C TYR A 556 -15.67 2.86 16.45
N HIS A 557 -16.62 1.94 16.27
CA HIS A 557 -16.80 0.79 17.14
C HIS A 557 -15.56 -0.13 17.16
N THR A 558 -14.93 -0.34 16.00
CA THR A 558 -13.66 -1.08 15.91
C THR A 558 -12.55 -0.39 16.70
N LEU A 559 -12.41 0.93 16.59
CA LEU A 559 -11.43 1.69 17.37
C LEU A 559 -11.68 1.54 18.88
N LEU A 560 -12.94 1.57 19.33
CA LEU A 560 -13.30 1.35 20.72
C LEU A 560 -12.95 -0.07 21.20
N ILE A 561 -13.32 -1.10 20.44
CA ILE A 561 -12.97 -2.51 20.76
C ILE A 561 -11.45 -2.66 20.84
N TYR A 562 -10.74 -2.09 19.87
CA TYR A 562 -9.30 -2.25 19.73
C TYR A 562 -8.53 -1.57 20.87
N PHE A 563 -9.01 -0.43 21.36
CA PHE A 563 -8.39 0.33 22.45
C PHE A 563 -9.09 0.18 23.80
N GLY A 564 -10.01 -0.79 23.93
CA GLY A 564 -11.04 -0.90 24.99
C GLY A 564 -10.58 -1.07 26.45
N THR A 565 -9.29 -0.92 26.76
CA THR A 565 -8.74 -0.89 28.12
C THR A 565 -7.78 0.29 28.39
N GLY A 566 -7.63 1.22 27.43
CA GLY A 566 -6.64 2.31 27.51
C GLY A 566 -7.18 3.68 27.96
N LEU A 567 -8.47 3.78 28.29
CA LEU A 567 -9.13 5.06 28.62
C LEU A 567 -8.82 5.58 30.03
N ASP A 568 -8.43 4.70 30.95
CA ASP A 568 -8.22 5.04 32.37
C ASP A 568 -6.79 5.51 32.72
N ASN A 569 -5.91 5.71 31.73
CA ASN A 569 -4.50 6.08 31.94
C ASN A 569 -4.06 7.39 31.23
N PRO A 570 -3.49 8.37 31.95
CA PRO A 570 -3.23 9.75 31.49
C PRO A 570 -2.19 9.94 30.35
N GLN A 571 -1.56 8.89 29.82
CA GLN A 571 -0.61 8.92 28.69
C GLN A 571 -1.08 8.14 27.45
N SER A 572 -2.40 7.94 27.31
CA SER A 572 -3.14 7.56 26.09
C SER A 572 -2.23 7.28 24.87
N SER A 573 -2.07 5.99 24.55
CA SER A 573 -1.20 5.49 23.47
C SER A 573 -1.14 6.47 22.31
N VAL A 574 0.05 6.96 21.97
CA VAL A 574 0.22 8.00 20.95
C VAL A 574 -0.43 7.58 19.62
N LEU A 575 -0.44 6.27 19.35
CA LEU A 575 -1.14 5.65 18.22
C LEU A 575 -2.67 5.73 18.34
N MET A 576 -3.24 5.50 19.53
CA MET A 576 -4.67 5.67 19.77
C MET A 576 -5.12 7.11 19.47
N ARG A 577 -4.44 8.10 20.06
CA ARG A 577 -4.74 9.52 19.80
C ARG A 577 -4.61 9.86 18.32
N PHE A 578 -3.58 9.34 17.66
CA PHE A 578 -3.39 9.52 16.22
C PHE A 578 -4.56 8.93 15.40
N LEU A 579 -4.96 7.68 15.65
CA LEU A 579 -6.03 7.03 14.89
C LEU A 579 -7.40 7.68 15.12
N PHE A 580 -7.74 8.04 16.36
CA PHE A 580 -8.96 8.79 16.63
C PHE A 580 -8.92 10.21 16.02
N THR A 581 -7.75 10.88 16.01
CA THR A 581 -7.58 12.16 15.29
C THR A 581 -7.84 11.98 13.79
N ARG A 582 -7.31 10.92 13.17
CA ARG A 582 -7.53 10.59 11.75
C ARG A 582 -8.99 10.25 11.46
N PHE A 583 -9.65 9.54 12.35
CA PHE A 583 -11.07 9.26 12.26
C PHE A 583 -11.89 10.55 12.26
N VAL A 584 -11.72 11.40 13.28
CA VAL A 584 -12.47 12.66 13.45
C VAL A 584 -12.25 13.60 12.26
N THR A 585 -11.00 13.81 11.86
CA THR A 585 -10.68 14.70 10.71
C THR A 585 -11.27 14.18 9.39
N LYS A 586 -11.29 12.86 9.16
CA LYS A 586 -11.97 12.28 7.98
C LYS A 586 -13.49 12.41 8.07
N PHE A 587 -14.07 12.19 9.24
CA PHE A 587 -15.51 12.28 9.47
C PHE A 587 -16.02 13.71 9.25
N ILE A 588 -15.32 14.70 9.80
CA ILE A 588 -15.62 16.11 9.57
C ILE A 588 -15.52 16.48 8.08
N ALA A 589 -14.47 16.02 7.39
CA ALA A 589 -14.32 16.25 5.96
C ALA A 589 -15.42 15.58 5.12
N PHE A 590 -15.97 14.45 5.60
CA PHE A 590 -17.14 13.82 4.98
C PHE A 590 -18.41 14.63 5.25
N ARG A 591 -18.66 15.06 6.50
CA ARG A 591 -19.80 15.92 6.87
C ARG A 591 -19.89 17.19 6.04
N ARG A 592 -18.74 17.81 5.74
CA ARG A 592 -18.70 18.99 4.87
C ARG A 592 -19.13 18.64 3.44
N ARG A 593 -18.57 17.58 2.86
CA ARG A 593 -18.84 17.15 1.48
C ARG A 593 -20.28 16.71 1.23
N ILE A 594 -20.96 16.11 2.22
CA ILE A 594 -22.36 15.71 2.04
C ILE A 594 -23.31 16.90 1.98
N GLY A 595 -22.93 18.05 2.54
CA GLY A 595 -23.69 19.30 2.43
C GLY A 595 -23.79 19.80 0.99
N ASP A 596 -22.83 19.42 0.14
CA ASP A 596 -22.75 19.85 -1.26
C ASP A 596 -23.45 18.87 -2.23
N LEU A 597 -23.99 17.75 -1.74
CA LEU A 597 -24.61 16.73 -2.58
C LEU A 597 -26.02 17.12 -3.04
N LEU A 598 -26.25 17.05 -4.35
CA LEU A 598 -27.53 17.29 -4.99
C LEU A 598 -28.66 16.47 -4.35
N GLY A 599 -29.68 17.16 -3.84
CA GLY A 599 -30.97 16.63 -3.38
C GLY A 599 -30.96 15.85 -2.07
N TYR A 600 -29.85 15.86 -1.32
CA TYR A 600 -29.82 15.26 0.02
C TYR A 600 -30.45 16.22 1.05
N THR A 601 -31.62 15.86 1.60
CA THR A 601 -32.40 16.70 2.54
C THR A 601 -32.33 16.25 4.00
N GLY A 602 -31.42 15.31 4.34
CA GLY A 602 -31.08 15.00 5.73
C GLY A 602 -32.09 14.15 6.52
N GLY A 603 -33.05 13.49 5.86
CA GLY A 603 -34.03 12.62 6.53
C GLY A 603 -33.39 11.38 7.18
N GLU A 604 -33.39 11.34 8.52
CA GLU A 604 -32.95 10.25 9.43
C GLU A 604 -31.43 10.02 9.60
N SER A 605 -30.56 10.85 9.02
CA SER A 605 -29.12 10.51 8.88
C SER A 605 -28.16 11.40 9.69
N THR A 606 -28.64 12.38 10.45
CA THR A 606 -27.80 13.29 11.25
C THR A 606 -27.70 12.90 12.72
N GLU A 607 -28.16 11.71 13.11
CA GLU A 607 -27.81 11.12 14.41
C GLU A 607 -26.31 10.83 14.43
N GLN A 608 -25.63 11.84 14.97
CA GLN A 608 -24.19 12.06 14.99
C GLN A 608 -23.49 10.87 15.59
N ILE A 609 -22.33 10.51 15.01
CA ILE A 609 -21.36 9.74 15.76
C ILE A 609 -20.91 10.64 16.91
N THR A 610 -21.54 10.46 18.07
CA THR A 610 -21.12 11.09 19.31
C THR A 610 -19.91 10.31 19.82
N LEU A 611 -18.85 11.05 20.13
CA LEU A 611 -17.67 10.46 20.72
C LEU A 611 -17.96 10.19 22.21
N ASP A 612 -17.42 9.12 22.76
CA ASP A 612 -17.52 8.87 24.19
C ASP A 612 -16.75 9.95 24.98
N ASP A 613 -17.22 10.31 26.18
CA ASP A 613 -16.65 11.38 27.01
C ASP A 613 -15.11 11.30 27.19
N GLY A 614 -14.58 10.07 27.26
CA GLY A 614 -13.13 9.83 27.36
C GLY A 614 -12.36 10.13 26.07
N ILE A 615 -12.99 9.89 24.91
CA ILE A 615 -12.43 10.15 23.57
C ILE A 615 -12.50 11.64 23.25
N GLU A 616 -13.60 12.32 23.60
CA GLU A 616 -13.76 13.77 23.37
C GLU A 616 -12.66 14.60 24.03
N LYS A 617 -12.17 14.16 25.18
CA LYS A 617 -11.11 14.82 25.97
C LYS A 617 -9.70 14.54 25.45
N LEU A 618 -9.53 13.62 24.50
CA LEU A 618 -8.20 13.33 23.95
C LEU A 618 -7.66 14.52 23.17
N GLN A 619 -6.40 14.88 23.45
CA GLN A 619 -5.68 15.88 22.68
C GLN A 619 -5.42 15.41 21.24
N VAL A 620 -5.53 16.33 20.29
CA VAL A 620 -5.27 16.10 18.87
C VAL A 620 -3.83 15.63 18.65
N LYS A 621 -3.66 14.59 17.81
CA LYS A 621 -2.35 14.07 17.37
C LYS A 621 -2.32 13.93 15.85
N SER A 622 -1.85 14.97 15.16
CA SER A 622 -1.99 15.12 13.71
C SER A 622 -0.90 14.49 12.84
N TYR A 623 0.16 13.96 13.45
CA TYR A 623 1.29 13.33 12.75
C TYR A 623 1.54 11.94 13.30
N ALA A 624 2.07 11.06 12.45
CA ALA A 624 2.28 9.68 12.83
C ALA A 624 3.27 9.55 13.99
N PRO A 625 3.01 8.61 14.90
CA PRO A 625 3.97 8.27 15.94
C PRO A 625 5.21 7.59 15.29
N ARG A 626 6.35 7.56 16.00
CA ARG A 626 7.63 7.14 15.39
C ARG A 626 7.61 5.67 14.93
N GLU A 627 6.76 4.88 15.55
CA GLU A 627 6.46 3.47 15.28
C GLU A 627 5.88 3.23 13.88
N LEU A 628 5.45 4.28 13.17
CA LEU A 628 4.94 4.20 11.80
C LEU A 628 5.93 4.78 10.76
N VAL A 629 6.97 5.53 11.16
CA VAL A 629 7.88 6.21 10.19
C VAL A 629 9.37 6.09 10.57
N LYS A 630 10.19 5.43 9.72
CA LYS A 630 11.67 5.35 9.81
C LYS A 630 12.22 6.58 9.09
N LYS A 631 12.85 7.51 9.81
CA LYS A 631 13.19 8.87 9.34
C LYS A 631 13.97 8.93 8.00
N SER A 632 13.57 9.87 7.14
CA SER A 632 14.40 11.03 6.74
C SER A 632 13.46 12.22 6.49
N ALA A 633 13.81 13.41 7.00
CA ALA A 633 13.09 14.63 6.64
C ALA A 633 13.77 15.22 5.41
N LEU A 634 13.03 15.37 4.32
CA LEU A 634 13.54 15.99 3.10
C LEU A 634 12.90 17.38 2.96
N GLY A 635 13.74 18.41 2.95
CA GLY A 635 13.35 19.78 2.61
C GLY A 635 13.57 20.02 1.12
N ILE A 636 12.57 20.54 0.43
CA ILE A 636 12.63 20.94 -0.98
C ILE A 636 12.11 22.37 -1.09
N GLY A 637 12.82 23.26 -1.77
CA GLY A 637 12.44 24.66 -1.95
C GLY A 637 13.61 25.60 -1.67
N ASP A 638 13.32 26.79 -1.13
CA ASP A 638 14.30 27.81 -0.77
C ASP A 638 15.29 27.28 0.29
N LEU A 639 16.51 26.96 -0.14
CA LEU A 639 17.57 26.42 0.71
C LEU A 639 18.11 27.45 1.71
N GLU A 640 18.06 28.73 1.36
CA GLU A 640 18.48 29.81 2.26
C GLU A 640 17.49 29.94 3.41
N LEU A 641 16.18 29.96 3.11
CA LEU A 641 15.13 29.93 4.12
C LEU A 641 15.18 28.66 4.97
N LEU A 642 15.44 27.50 4.36
CA LEU A 642 15.64 26.23 5.08
C LEU A 642 16.79 26.33 6.09
N SER A 643 17.90 26.96 5.73
CA SER A 643 19.06 27.12 6.61
C SER A 643 18.75 28.00 7.84
N ARG A 644 17.90 29.02 7.66
CA ARG A 644 17.48 30.00 8.68
C ARG A 644 16.42 29.47 9.64
N LEU A 645 15.83 28.29 9.38
CA LEU A 645 14.89 27.68 10.32
C LEU A 645 15.55 27.37 11.68
N PRO A 646 14.79 27.47 12.79
CA PRO A 646 15.26 27.10 14.12
C PRO A 646 15.85 25.68 14.16
N GLY A 647 16.93 25.49 14.92
CA GLY A 647 17.65 24.22 15.00
C GLY A 647 16.77 23.02 15.39
N ASP A 648 15.85 23.21 16.34
CA ASP A 648 14.95 22.16 16.79
C ASP A 648 13.89 21.80 15.74
N LEU A 649 13.44 22.78 14.96
CA LEU A 649 12.51 22.56 13.84
C LEU A 649 13.16 21.70 12.76
N LYS A 650 14.45 21.91 12.47
CA LYS A 650 15.19 21.05 11.52
C LYS A 650 15.36 19.61 12.03
N LYS A 651 15.49 19.41 13.35
CA LYS A 651 15.68 18.07 13.97
C LYS A 651 14.38 17.28 14.11
N GLU A 652 13.30 17.95 14.50
CA GLU A 652 11.97 17.36 14.71
C GLU A 652 10.83 18.19 14.06
N PRO A 653 10.78 18.33 12.72
CA PRO A 653 9.85 19.24 12.06
C PRO A 653 8.38 19.03 12.45
N ALA A 654 7.87 17.80 12.35
CA ALA A 654 6.47 17.51 12.66
C ALA A 654 6.13 17.86 14.11
N ARG A 655 7.02 17.60 15.06
CA ARG A 655 6.76 17.89 16.48
C ARG A 655 6.72 19.39 16.73
N ILE A 656 7.71 20.12 16.21
CA ILE A 656 7.84 21.56 16.45
C ILE A 656 6.73 22.32 15.73
N ILE A 657 6.51 22.05 14.44
CA ILE A 657 5.47 22.73 13.65
C ILE A 657 4.10 22.52 14.28
N GLU A 658 3.80 21.32 14.76
CA GLU A 658 2.48 21.02 15.34
C GLU A 658 2.26 21.65 16.73
N SER A 659 3.35 22.00 17.41
CA SER A 659 3.32 22.76 18.67
C SER A 659 3.19 24.28 18.46
N LEU A 660 3.34 24.76 17.23
CA LEU A 660 3.15 26.18 16.92
C LEU A 660 1.68 26.58 17.11
N PRO A 661 1.41 27.88 17.29
CA PRO A 661 0.04 28.38 17.33
C PRO A 661 -0.71 28.13 16.01
N ASN A 662 -2.01 27.82 16.09
CA ASN A 662 -2.86 27.62 14.91
C ASN A 662 -3.09 28.95 14.19
N TYR A 663 -3.28 28.98 12.88
CA TYR A 663 -3.55 30.24 12.16
C TYR A 663 -4.80 30.99 12.68
N ARG A 664 -4.68 32.31 12.90
CA ARG A 664 -5.73 33.19 13.47
C ARG A 664 -6.82 33.51 12.46
N ARG A 665 -7.63 32.50 12.13
CA ARG A 665 -8.80 32.68 11.28
C ARG A 665 -9.98 33.26 12.07
N PRO A 666 -10.80 34.14 11.48
CA PRO A 666 -11.96 34.72 12.14
C PRO A 666 -12.91 33.69 12.77
N ASN A 667 -13.29 32.64 12.03
CA ASN A 667 -14.18 31.57 12.54
C ASN A 667 -13.59 30.91 13.79
N PHE A 668 -12.30 30.59 13.75
CA PHE A 668 -11.62 29.94 14.88
C PHE A 668 -11.49 30.86 16.10
N MET A 669 -11.18 32.14 15.88
CA MET A 669 -11.06 33.13 16.96
C MET A 669 -12.40 33.42 17.64
N ALA A 670 -13.49 33.50 16.86
CA ALA A 670 -14.84 33.65 17.38
C ALA A 670 -15.22 32.45 18.26
N TRP A 671 -14.99 31.24 17.76
CA TRP A 671 -15.26 30.00 18.49
C TRP A 671 -14.47 29.90 19.81
N LEU A 672 -13.17 30.22 19.79
CA LEU A 672 -12.34 30.23 21.01
C LEU A 672 -12.92 31.15 22.08
N LYS A 673 -13.34 32.35 21.68
CA LYS A 673 -13.93 33.35 22.57
C LYS A 673 -15.24 32.85 23.19
N GLU A 674 -16.11 32.24 22.40
CA GLU A 674 -17.40 31.67 22.87
C GLU A 674 -17.20 30.54 23.89
N ARG A 675 -16.12 29.76 23.72
CA ARG A 675 -15.77 28.63 24.60
C ARG A 675 -14.88 29.02 25.78
N GLY A 676 -14.54 30.31 25.95
CA GLY A 676 -13.64 30.79 27.01
C GLY A 676 -12.20 30.27 26.90
N LYS A 677 -11.79 29.83 25.71
CA LYS A 677 -10.44 29.32 25.42
C LYS A 677 -9.53 30.43 24.92
N VAL A 678 -8.23 30.26 25.14
CA VAL A 678 -7.20 31.16 24.60
C VAL A 678 -6.49 30.53 23.41
N TYR A 679 -5.94 31.39 22.55
CA TYR A 679 -5.25 31.00 21.32
C TYR A 679 -4.11 29.98 21.47
N LYS A 680 -3.53 29.87 22.68
CA LYS A 680 -2.45 28.94 22.99
C LYS A 680 -2.94 27.58 23.49
N ASP A 681 -4.24 27.42 23.71
CA ASP A 681 -4.80 26.18 24.24
C ASP A 681 -4.68 25.04 23.22
N SER A 682 -4.37 23.85 23.72
CA SER A 682 -4.38 22.63 22.91
C SER A 682 -5.82 22.18 22.66
N LEU A 683 -6.11 21.82 21.42
CA LEU A 683 -7.44 21.34 21.03
C LEU A 683 -7.59 19.85 21.30
N THR A 684 -8.82 19.46 21.64
CA THR A 684 -9.24 18.07 21.80
C THR A 684 -10.00 17.56 20.58
N LEU A 685 -10.29 16.26 20.54
CA LEU A 685 -11.12 15.67 19.50
C LEU A 685 -12.57 16.19 19.53
N GLY A 686 -13.12 16.43 20.73
CA GLY A 686 -14.42 17.07 20.90
C GLY A 686 -14.44 18.49 20.31
N ASP A 687 -13.36 19.26 20.52
CA ASP A 687 -13.25 20.60 19.92
C ASP A 687 -13.32 20.57 18.39
N LEU A 688 -12.66 19.59 17.75
CA LEU A 688 -12.72 19.42 16.29
C LEU A 688 -14.14 19.09 15.82
N MET A 689 -14.83 18.18 16.53
CA MET A 689 -16.20 17.77 16.19
C MET A 689 -17.18 18.93 16.30
N ASP A 690 -17.00 19.80 17.29
CA ASP A 690 -17.79 21.01 17.52
C ASP A 690 -17.50 22.08 16.47
N LEU A 691 -16.23 22.35 16.17
CA LEU A 691 -15.81 23.31 15.14
C LEU A 691 -16.28 22.91 13.73
N GLY A 692 -16.39 21.62 13.43
CA GLY A 692 -16.74 21.14 12.10
C GLY A 692 -15.64 21.35 11.05
N PHE A 693 -14.41 21.69 11.45
CA PHE A 693 -13.21 21.71 10.61
C PHE A 693 -11.94 21.48 11.46
N ASP A 694 -10.80 21.24 10.79
CA ASP A 694 -9.49 21.04 11.44
C ASP A 694 -8.64 22.32 11.41
N PRO A 695 -8.66 23.18 12.45
CA PRO A 695 -7.83 24.39 12.53
C PRO A 695 -6.33 24.08 12.68
N THR A 696 -5.97 22.85 13.09
CA THR A 696 -4.55 22.49 13.31
C THR A 696 -3.78 22.29 12.02
N ARG A 697 -4.45 22.35 10.85
CA ARG A 697 -3.81 22.27 9.53
C ARG A 697 -2.93 23.46 9.21
N LEU A 698 -3.24 24.65 9.75
CA LEU A 698 -2.43 25.84 9.53
C LEU A 698 -1.78 26.29 10.82
N LYS A 699 -0.47 26.55 10.76
CA LYS A 699 0.36 26.93 11.91
C LYS A 699 1.15 28.19 11.61
N GLU A 700 1.24 29.11 12.57
CA GLU A 700 1.98 30.37 12.42
C GLU A 700 3.41 30.27 12.97
N ILE A 701 4.37 30.84 12.25
CA ILE A 701 5.76 30.99 12.69
C ILE A 701 6.32 32.35 12.27
N THR A 702 7.21 32.90 13.08
CA THR A 702 7.99 34.09 12.73
C THR A 702 9.45 33.68 12.51
N ILE A 703 10.03 34.10 11.39
CA ILE A 703 11.43 33.88 11.02
C ILE A 703 11.98 35.24 10.59
N ASP A 704 13.06 35.71 11.24
CA ASP A 704 13.70 37.00 10.95
C ASP A 704 12.71 38.18 10.85
N ASP A 705 11.83 38.33 11.84
CA ASP A 705 10.77 39.35 11.90
C ASP A 705 9.69 39.30 10.78
N HIS A 706 9.70 38.25 9.96
CA HIS A 706 8.67 38.00 8.95
C HIS A 706 7.74 36.87 9.38
N GLU A 707 6.44 37.04 9.12
CA GLU A 707 5.42 36.03 9.46
C GLU A 707 5.18 35.04 8.31
N TYR A 708 5.15 33.76 8.66
CA TYR A 708 4.90 32.65 7.75
C TYR A 708 3.82 31.73 8.30
N ILE A 709 3.28 30.90 7.41
CA ILE A 709 2.38 29.81 7.77
C ILE A 709 2.93 28.49 7.27
N PHE A 710 2.80 27.45 8.10
CA PHE A 710 2.90 26.07 7.65
C PHE A 710 1.50 25.52 7.39
N GLU A 711 1.27 25.02 6.19
CA GLU A 711 0.12 24.20 5.86
C GLU A 711 0.50 22.72 5.93
N ARG A 712 -0.25 21.95 6.72
CA ARG A 712 -0.18 20.49 6.73
C ARG A 712 -1.02 19.91 5.59
N ILE A 713 -0.35 19.12 4.75
CA ILE A 713 -0.93 18.29 3.70
C ILE A 713 -0.50 16.82 3.83
N GLN A 714 -1.19 15.93 3.14
CA GLN A 714 -0.76 14.53 3.04
C GLN A 714 0.43 14.42 2.09
N SER A 715 1.44 13.60 2.42
CA SER A 715 2.66 13.50 1.61
C SER A 715 2.42 13.13 0.15
N ARG A 716 1.41 12.31 -0.14
CA ARG A 716 1.01 11.95 -1.52
C ARG A 716 0.51 13.13 -2.36
N GLN A 717 0.07 14.22 -1.73
CA GLN A 717 -0.43 15.42 -2.42
C GLN A 717 0.71 16.34 -2.86
N ILE A 718 1.95 16.10 -2.43
CA ILE A 718 3.07 17.02 -2.68
C ILE A 718 3.35 17.17 -4.18
N GLN A 719 3.30 16.10 -4.96
CA GLN A 719 3.54 16.18 -6.42
C GLN A 719 2.48 17.04 -7.11
N GLU A 720 1.21 16.84 -6.77
CA GLU A 720 0.12 17.65 -7.32
C GLU A 720 0.23 19.11 -6.87
N LEU A 721 0.65 19.34 -5.63
CA LEU A 721 0.86 20.67 -5.10
C LEU A 721 2.03 21.40 -5.79
N GLN A 722 3.06 20.69 -6.21
CA GLN A 722 4.16 21.26 -6.99
C GLN A 722 3.68 21.76 -8.36
N LYS A 723 2.80 21.01 -9.05
CA LYS A 723 2.17 21.48 -10.30
C LYS A 723 1.35 22.75 -10.11
N ARG A 724 0.59 22.84 -9.01
CA ARG A 724 -0.16 24.06 -8.66
C ARG A 724 0.78 25.25 -8.45
N ASN A 725 1.95 25.00 -7.85
CA ASN A 725 2.94 26.03 -7.62
C ASN A 725 3.57 26.57 -8.91
N GLU A 726 3.81 25.72 -9.91
CA GLU A 726 4.27 26.14 -11.24
C GLU A 726 3.30 27.15 -11.87
N LEU A 727 1.99 26.90 -11.77
CA LEU A 727 0.97 27.83 -12.26
C LEU A 727 0.96 29.15 -11.46
N LEU A 728 1.16 29.11 -10.14
CA LEU A 728 1.27 30.33 -9.31
C LEU A 728 2.50 31.18 -9.67
N GLU A 729 3.63 30.54 -9.94
CA GLU A 729 4.87 31.20 -10.39
C GLU A 729 4.70 31.80 -11.79
N GLN A 730 4.00 31.10 -12.68
CA GLN A 730 3.65 31.62 -14.00
C GLN A 730 2.75 32.87 -13.90
N ILE A 731 1.68 32.83 -13.09
CA ILE A 731 0.83 34.00 -12.86
C ILE A 731 1.65 35.15 -12.25
N SER A 732 2.51 34.88 -11.28
CA SER A 732 3.34 35.90 -10.62
C SER A 732 4.29 36.60 -11.60
N SER A 733 4.89 35.85 -12.53
CA SER A 733 5.88 36.35 -13.47
C SER A 733 5.27 37.06 -14.68
N GLU A 734 4.18 36.52 -15.24
CA GLU A 734 3.53 37.09 -16.43
C GLU A 734 2.52 38.20 -16.08
N MET A 735 1.95 38.18 -14.87
CA MET A 735 0.88 39.10 -14.45
C MET A 735 1.18 39.90 -13.15
N PRO A 736 2.40 40.47 -12.94
CA PRO A 736 2.84 41.01 -11.64
C PRO A 736 2.07 42.23 -11.13
N ASN A 737 1.31 42.93 -12.00
CA ASN A 737 0.60 44.17 -11.68
C ASN A 737 -0.82 44.21 -12.26
N VAL A 738 -1.48 43.05 -12.42
CA VAL A 738 -2.83 42.98 -12.97
C VAL A 738 -3.87 43.35 -11.92
N LYS A 739 -4.86 44.17 -12.31
CA LYS A 739 -6.05 44.46 -11.53
C LYS A 739 -7.29 43.82 -12.14
N VAL A 740 -8.13 43.24 -11.30
CA VAL A 740 -9.41 42.61 -11.65
C VAL A 740 -10.50 43.27 -10.81
N LYS A 741 -11.47 43.93 -11.46
CA LYS A 741 -12.48 44.77 -10.78
C LYS A 741 -11.85 45.75 -9.76
N SER A 742 -10.72 46.36 -10.13
CA SER A 742 -9.90 47.26 -9.30
C SER A 742 -9.11 46.60 -8.15
N ALA A 743 -9.34 45.32 -7.86
CA ALA A 743 -8.57 44.55 -6.89
C ALA A 743 -7.25 44.07 -7.51
N TRP A 744 -6.15 44.14 -6.74
CA TRP A 744 -4.87 43.58 -7.20
C TRP A 744 -4.93 42.05 -7.21
N LEU A 745 -4.61 41.45 -8.35
CA LEU A 745 -4.39 40.01 -8.45
C LEU A 745 -2.98 39.68 -7.95
N LYS A 746 -2.90 38.84 -6.92
CA LYS A 746 -1.63 38.44 -6.29
C LYS A 746 -1.56 36.92 -6.18
N THR A 747 -0.35 36.38 -6.02
CA THR A 747 -0.13 34.96 -5.77
C THR A 747 0.62 34.76 -4.46
N ASN A 748 0.38 33.63 -3.79
CA ASN A 748 1.12 33.25 -2.59
C ASN A 748 1.83 31.92 -2.83
N PRO A 749 2.97 31.88 -3.55
CA PRO A 749 3.64 30.64 -3.91
C PRO A 749 4.22 29.90 -2.69
N ILE A 750 4.58 28.65 -2.92
CA ILE A 750 5.22 27.77 -1.94
C ILE A 750 6.69 28.16 -1.83
N LEU A 751 7.16 28.37 -0.60
CA LEU A 751 8.56 28.72 -0.34
C LEU A 751 9.39 27.47 -0.04
N LEU A 752 8.83 26.57 0.76
CA LEU A 752 9.53 25.38 1.25
C LEU A 752 8.52 24.27 1.54
N ILE A 753 8.89 23.03 1.24
CA ILE A 753 8.14 21.85 1.64
C ILE A 753 9.06 20.98 2.49
N ILE A 754 8.61 20.66 3.72
CA ILE A 754 9.29 19.74 4.62
C ILE A 754 8.45 18.47 4.74
N ARG A 755 9.03 17.33 4.37
CA ARG A 755 8.40 16.02 4.58
C ARG A 755 8.83 15.47 5.93
N ASP A 756 7.90 15.21 6.83
CA ASP A 756 8.20 14.54 8.11
C ASP A 756 6.99 13.80 8.66
N ARG A 757 7.23 12.64 9.28
CA ARG A 757 6.22 11.79 9.96
C ARG A 757 4.89 11.64 9.20
N GLY A 758 4.98 11.44 7.88
CA GLY A 758 3.82 11.17 7.02
C GLY A 758 3.07 12.38 6.49
N ASN A 759 3.51 13.58 6.84
CA ASN A 759 2.92 14.83 6.38
C ASN A 759 3.91 15.59 5.48
N GLY A 760 3.36 16.39 4.58
CA GLY A 760 4.05 17.52 3.98
C GLY A 760 3.69 18.79 4.75
N TYR A 761 4.71 19.56 5.15
CA TYR A 761 4.57 20.86 5.77
C TYR A 761 5.02 21.92 4.77
N VAL A 762 4.05 22.66 4.24
CA VAL A 762 4.22 23.63 3.17
C VAL A 762 4.34 25.01 3.79
N LEU A 763 5.50 25.63 3.70
CA LEU A 763 5.76 26.97 4.19
C LEU A 763 5.37 27.99 3.13
N ARG A 764 4.53 28.95 3.52
CA ARG A 764 4.13 30.11 2.71
C ARG A 764 4.25 31.38 3.52
N ARG A 765 4.23 32.54 2.86
CA ARG A 765 4.09 33.81 3.57
C ARG A 765 2.71 33.87 4.22
N LYS A 766 2.66 34.41 5.43
CA LYS A 766 1.39 34.80 6.03
C LYS A 766 0.88 36.00 5.25
N ILE A 767 -0.35 35.89 4.75
CA ILE A 767 -1.04 36.96 4.04
C ILE A 767 -2.28 37.36 4.84
N ASP A 768 -2.62 38.64 4.83
CA ASP A 768 -3.86 39.14 5.42
C ASP A 768 -5.04 38.85 4.48
N ALA A 769 -5.41 37.58 4.38
CA ALA A 769 -6.50 37.10 3.56
C ALA A 769 -7.14 35.84 4.16
N ILE A 770 -8.41 35.62 3.83
CA ILE A 770 -9.16 34.41 4.20
C ILE A 770 -9.74 33.72 2.97
N HIS A 771 -10.05 32.44 3.12
CA HIS A 771 -10.65 31.65 2.05
C HIS A 771 -11.97 32.28 1.59
N MET A 772 -12.26 32.26 0.29
CA MET A 772 -13.50 32.84 -0.26
C MET A 772 -14.77 32.34 0.42
N GLU A 773 -14.90 31.03 0.65
CA GLU A 773 -16.05 30.46 1.35
C GLU A 773 -16.19 30.99 2.79
N GLU A 774 -15.06 31.13 3.50
CA GLU A 774 -15.05 31.67 4.86
C GLU A 774 -15.44 33.16 4.86
N ALA A 775 -15.00 33.92 3.86
CA ALA A 775 -15.42 35.30 3.68
C ALA A 775 -16.93 35.41 3.42
N LEU A 776 -17.49 34.56 2.56
CA LEU A 776 -18.93 34.54 2.28
C LEU A 776 -19.73 34.14 3.52
N GLU A 777 -19.27 33.13 4.26
CA GLU A 777 -19.89 32.69 5.51
C GLU A 777 -19.89 33.83 6.54
N GLN A 778 -18.74 34.49 6.76
CA GLN A 778 -18.60 35.61 7.67
C GLN A 778 -19.54 36.78 7.32
N LEU A 779 -19.68 37.10 6.02
CA LEU A 779 -20.62 38.12 5.54
C LEU A 779 -22.10 37.74 5.75
N GLN A 780 -22.41 36.47 6.01
CA GLN A 780 -23.77 35.97 6.20
C GLN A 780 -24.11 35.67 7.66
N SER A 781 -23.12 35.26 8.47
CA SER A 781 -23.31 34.75 9.84
C SER A 781 -22.91 35.74 10.93
N ASP A 782 -21.86 36.56 10.73
CA ASP A 782 -21.44 37.55 11.72
C ASP A 782 -22.43 38.72 11.75
N SER A 783 -22.96 39.02 12.93
CA SER A 783 -24.01 40.04 13.11
C SER A 783 -23.63 41.42 12.56
N LYS A 784 -22.37 41.85 12.68
CA LYS A 784 -21.90 43.15 12.22
C LYS A 784 -21.70 43.13 10.71
N LEU A 785 -21.05 42.09 10.19
CA LEU A 785 -20.76 41.96 8.77
C LEU A 785 -22.02 41.73 7.94
N LYS A 786 -23.00 41.00 8.46
CA LYS A 786 -24.29 40.77 7.83
C LYS A 786 -25.02 42.07 7.53
N THR A 787 -25.11 42.97 8.50
CA THR A 787 -25.73 44.29 8.30
C THR A 787 -24.99 45.11 7.24
N VAL A 788 -23.66 45.08 7.26
CA VAL A 788 -22.85 45.79 6.26
C VAL A 788 -23.04 45.18 4.86
N ASN A 789 -23.05 43.85 4.74
CA ASN A 789 -23.23 43.14 3.48
C ASN A 789 -24.62 43.38 2.89
N GLU A 790 -25.67 43.42 3.71
CA GLU A 790 -27.03 43.71 3.26
C GLU A 790 -27.13 45.09 2.59
N ALA A 791 -26.41 46.09 3.12
CA ALA A 791 -26.37 47.44 2.58
C ALA A 791 -25.46 47.60 1.35
N THR A 792 -24.31 46.93 1.34
CA THR A 792 -23.23 47.19 0.36
C THR A 792 -23.01 46.08 -0.68
N LYS A 793 -23.64 44.91 -0.50
CA LYS A 793 -23.56 43.73 -1.39
C LYS A 793 -22.12 43.26 -1.66
N ILE A 794 -21.31 43.18 -0.59
CA ILE A 794 -19.89 42.77 -0.66
C ILE A 794 -19.76 41.35 -1.23
N ASP A 795 -20.67 40.44 -0.86
CA ASP A 795 -20.76 39.09 -1.39
C ASP A 795 -20.79 39.03 -2.94
N ARG A 796 -21.58 39.92 -3.57
CA ARG A 796 -21.67 40.03 -5.03
C ARG A 796 -20.39 40.58 -5.63
N VAL A 797 -19.78 41.58 -5.00
CA VAL A 797 -18.48 42.15 -5.43
C VAL A 797 -17.41 41.07 -5.39
N LEU A 798 -17.38 40.27 -4.33
CA LEU A 798 -16.45 39.16 -4.15
C LEU A 798 -16.62 38.11 -5.25
N LEU A 799 -17.84 37.58 -5.44
CA LEU A 799 -18.14 36.58 -6.47
C LEU A 799 -17.79 37.08 -7.88
N ALA A 800 -18.11 38.33 -8.19
CA ALA A 800 -17.80 38.94 -9.48
C ALA A 800 -16.28 39.12 -9.69
N THR A 801 -15.54 39.48 -8.64
CA THR A 801 -14.08 39.68 -8.70
C THR A 801 -13.37 38.36 -8.94
N VAL A 802 -13.78 37.29 -8.24
CA VAL A 802 -13.21 35.95 -8.41
C VAL A 802 -13.48 35.42 -9.82
N LYS A 803 -14.71 35.57 -10.32
CA LYS A 803 -15.05 35.18 -11.69
C LYS A 803 -14.18 35.91 -12.71
N GLU A 804 -14.06 37.24 -12.61
CA GLU A 804 -13.23 38.04 -13.51
C GLU A 804 -11.75 37.64 -13.43
N ALA A 805 -11.25 37.30 -12.24
CA ALA A 805 -9.87 36.84 -12.05
C ALA A 805 -9.61 35.54 -12.81
N THR A 806 -10.47 34.53 -12.64
CA THR A 806 -10.36 33.26 -13.38
C THR A 806 -10.42 33.48 -14.90
N GLU A 807 -11.29 34.37 -15.37
CA GLU A 807 -11.41 34.70 -16.79
C GLU A 807 -10.15 35.40 -17.32
N THR A 808 -9.59 36.31 -16.54
CA THR A 808 -8.38 37.06 -16.88
C THR A 808 -7.17 36.14 -16.95
N ILE A 809 -6.98 35.26 -15.97
CA ILE A 809 -5.88 34.27 -15.93
C ILE A 809 -6.01 33.31 -17.12
N SER A 810 -7.21 32.75 -17.34
CA SER A 810 -7.48 31.81 -18.44
C SER A 810 -7.13 32.43 -19.80
N LYS A 811 -7.58 33.66 -20.04
CA LYS A 811 -7.32 34.36 -21.30
C LYS A 811 -5.84 34.70 -21.51
N HIS A 812 -5.12 35.05 -20.44
CA HIS A 812 -3.72 35.45 -20.53
C HIS A 812 -2.80 34.24 -20.73
N LEU A 813 -2.98 33.18 -19.94
CA LEU A 813 -2.11 32.01 -19.95
C LEU A 813 -2.53 30.92 -20.96
N GLY A 814 -3.70 31.06 -21.58
CA GLY A 814 -4.23 30.05 -22.50
C GLY A 814 -4.66 28.75 -21.79
N VAL A 815 -4.98 28.84 -20.50
CA VAL A 815 -5.36 27.70 -19.65
C VAL A 815 -6.88 27.64 -19.52
N GLU A 816 -7.48 26.44 -19.54
CA GLU A 816 -8.91 26.26 -19.35
C GLU A 816 -9.38 26.76 -17.96
N LYS A 817 -10.57 27.34 -17.88
CA LYS A 817 -11.09 27.94 -16.65
C LYS A 817 -11.30 26.89 -15.57
N GLU A 818 -11.76 25.72 -15.98
CA GLU A 818 -12.01 24.55 -15.14
C GLU A 818 -10.72 24.12 -14.44
N LEU A 819 -9.60 24.07 -15.18
CA LEU A 819 -8.31 23.71 -14.62
C LEU A 819 -7.84 24.71 -13.54
N ILE A 820 -8.07 26.01 -13.74
CA ILE A 820 -7.72 27.04 -12.76
C ILE A 820 -8.55 26.89 -11.49
N LEU A 821 -9.86 26.65 -11.62
CA LEU A 821 -10.76 26.46 -10.48
C LEU A 821 -10.45 25.17 -9.71
N ASP A 822 -9.97 24.13 -10.39
CA ASP A 822 -9.58 22.87 -9.78
C ASP A 822 -8.21 22.94 -9.07
N GLN A 823 -7.30 23.77 -9.59
CA GLN A 823 -5.92 23.84 -9.10
C GLN A 823 -5.65 24.95 -8.09
N LEU A 824 -6.27 26.12 -8.24
CA LEU A 824 -5.97 27.30 -7.43
C LEU A 824 -7.18 27.72 -6.60
N THR A 825 -6.90 28.19 -5.39
CA THR A 825 -7.95 28.64 -4.48
C THR A 825 -7.91 30.16 -4.28
N PRO A 826 -9.04 30.88 -4.42
CA PRO A 826 -9.10 32.31 -4.20
C PRO A 826 -9.18 32.66 -2.70
N PHE A 827 -8.32 33.58 -2.28
CA PHE A 827 -8.27 34.17 -0.95
C PHE A 827 -8.53 35.68 -1.02
N VAL A 828 -9.45 36.15 -0.20
CA VAL A 828 -9.94 37.52 -0.20
C VAL A 828 -9.18 38.31 0.87
N SER A 829 -8.65 39.48 0.50
CA SER A 829 -7.94 40.35 1.44
C SER A 829 -8.81 40.73 2.63
N TRP A 830 -8.32 40.47 3.85
CA TRP A 830 -9.11 40.52 5.07
C TRP A 830 -8.27 41.00 6.26
N ASP A 831 -8.82 41.90 7.06
CA ASP A 831 -8.27 42.27 8.35
C ASP A 831 -8.62 41.18 9.37
N LEU A 832 -7.66 40.28 9.60
CA LEU A 832 -7.82 39.16 10.52
C LEU A 832 -8.03 39.59 11.98
N LYS A 833 -7.53 40.78 12.36
CA LYS A 833 -7.62 41.28 13.74
C LYS A 833 -9.01 41.83 14.03
N ASN A 834 -9.57 42.58 13.09
CA ASN A 834 -10.86 43.26 13.24
C ASN A 834 -12.03 42.53 12.56
N ASN A 835 -11.76 41.37 11.95
CA ASN A 835 -12.68 40.55 11.18
C ASN A 835 -13.47 41.35 10.12
N GLN A 836 -12.77 41.98 9.17
CA GLN A 836 -13.39 42.84 8.15
C GLN A 836 -12.73 42.65 6.77
N PRO A 837 -13.50 42.70 5.67
CA PRO A 837 -12.92 42.70 4.32
C PRO A 837 -12.07 43.96 4.11
N LYS A 838 -10.88 43.81 3.52
CA LYS A 838 -10.08 44.95 3.09
C LYS A 838 -10.62 45.46 1.76
N MET A 839 -11.22 46.64 1.80
CA MET A 839 -11.89 47.27 0.67
C MET A 839 -11.19 48.58 0.32
N VAL A 840 -11.17 48.90 -0.97
CA VAL A 840 -10.84 50.23 -1.48
C VAL A 840 -12.15 50.92 -1.85
N ILE A 841 -12.40 52.08 -1.22
CA ILE A 841 -13.58 52.90 -1.48
C ILE A 841 -13.18 53.99 -2.48
N ASP A 842 -13.32 53.66 -3.77
CA ASP A 842 -13.36 54.65 -4.87
C ASP A 842 -14.82 54.89 -5.28
N PHE A 843 -15.08 55.39 -6.50
CA PHE A 843 -16.45 55.61 -7.04
C PHE A 843 -17.36 54.37 -6.98
N GLN A 844 -16.80 53.15 -6.86
CA GLN A 844 -17.47 51.90 -6.52
C GLN A 844 -16.62 51.10 -5.52
N ALA A 845 -17.27 50.43 -4.56
CA ALA A 845 -16.56 49.61 -3.58
C ALA A 845 -15.91 48.38 -4.25
N SER A 846 -14.61 48.19 -4.04
CA SER A 846 -13.84 47.07 -4.59
C SER A 846 -12.97 46.41 -3.52
N LEU A 847 -12.59 45.16 -3.73
CA LEU A 847 -11.62 44.47 -2.87
C LEU A 847 -10.24 45.12 -3.03
N GLU A 848 -9.43 45.15 -1.97
CA GLU A 848 -8.04 45.63 -2.08
C GLU A 848 -7.19 44.66 -2.92
N SER A 849 -7.25 43.37 -2.60
CA SER A 849 -6.55 42.33 -3.36
C SER A 849 -7.27 40.99 -3.33
N LEU A 850 -7.06 40.23 -4.40
CA LEU A 850 -7.43 38.83 -4.49
C LEU A 850 -6.15 38.02 -4.64
N TRP A 851 -5.97 37.05 -3.75
CA TRP A 851 -4.80 36.18 -3.73
C TRP A 851 -5.15 34.80 -4.29
N MET A 852 -4.34 34.28 -5.20
CA MET A 852 -4.40 32.88 -5.64
C MET A 852 -3.34 32.08 -4.89
N ALA A 853 -3.71 30.93 -4.33
CA ALA A 853 -2.81 30.11 -3.51
C ALA A 853 -3.01 28.59 -3.71
#